data_AF-A0A261G1K9-F1
#
_entry.id   AF-A0A261G1K9-F1
#
_cell.length_a   1.000
_cell.length_b   1.000
_cell.length_c   1.000
_cell.angle_alpha   90.00
_cell.angle_beta   90.00
_cell.angle_gamma   90.00
#
_symmetry.space_group_name_H-M   'P 1'
#
loop_
_entity.id
_entity.type
_entity.pdbx_description
1 polymer ?
#
loop_
_entity_poly.entity_id
_entity_poly.type
_entity_poly.pdbx_seq_one_letter_code
_entity_poly.pdbx_strand_id
1 'polypeptide(L)'
;MNTTSRKSTVVKGAVAGIAALAMLLTGGVAANAAESSAFGNAVKPDITGLLSQYYDWWTPKKVVNNTPEGDAFRGNVTDAGTSVLDQNDKTVVTINNKAASDTTKVDGKYTQAERAALDASDGDALRIYKDAFGPVIGQYVADGLAQGKLPKTNDLVFNNDSDIAFAKFVGTGSAKKDFNYPRPYFSVDKEGVDRTLGGSNNLNGLASTLNIKRIPLITIDGQEYGEDYTDYQEPSQSFPSGHTTKTYNRGIGLATLLPELGPELAARAAEGGNNRVVLGVHYPMDVIGGRISATASLTALWSDPTFRTNELLPAHDELENYIASRCAADGYGDTVAKCVDKLGANDDKGYVNTFTDAVSTEPVTDRESAIDAYTARMTYGFKQVSAAGQAPVVPDGAENLLLTAFPTLTDDQRKAVLAASEIDSGYPLDASSEGFQRINLAKAFSAKVTLDESGKTITAISFGNSAPTVVKTPSSKDAITNLLTDFNKYFVAGVGVTDEGKSVLEHDDELTESINNKAFGTDGKTEQDQRALSDAQMNSTNTLYDALGPVLGKYYKDAADAGKLPQTEAYLEKMDESASTSVAKATYQHPRPYVDRVNFNGTTLNMNGTKQTLNIKKVPGYENFDWGDGEPLDNEYDGLYNSGSFPSGHTTYAFTQGVGLANILPELGTEIMTRVSEAGNNRIVLGVHYPLDIMGGHIAGQSGVAAALNDPDTQKQAADARTELVNYLTAQCKADKHGDTLEDCITNTGANANKGYTNEFTDDVSKAPVTDRASALTAYTARMTYGFEQTGKAGQAPVVPDDAVNLLSNVAAFRNLTVDQKKAVIAASEIDSGYPLDASSEGWGRVNLAAVYSSKVTLDKAGKVVKVEPGQAQASVVTVSDNTNHGGNGGNTNGGNTNGGNTNNGGQNQQNNNQNNNQNNGGDNQANKPNTTPKKLANTGANVSGIVIALAALAVAGGAAVMLRKRNA
;
A
#
# COMPACT_ATOMS: atom_id res chain seq x y z
N MET A 1 -91.06 -21.96 -9.64
CA MET A 1 -91.14 -23.15 -8.77
C MET A 1 -89.76 -23.37 -8.16
N ASN A 2 -89.52 -22.65 -7.06
CA ASN A 2 -89.22 -23.14 -5.69
C ASN A 2 -87.75 -23.55 -5.50
N THR A 3 -86.86 -22.64 -5.06
CA THR A 3 -86.56 -22.23 -3.66
C THR A 3 -86.21 -23.43 -2.74
N THR A 4 -85.01 -23.49 -2.19
CA THR A 4 -84.72 -22.83 -0.90
C THR A 4 -83.23 -22.64 -0.62
N SER A 5 -82.96 -21.61 0.18
CA SER A 5 -81.70 -21.01 0.62
C SER A 5 -81.55 -21.17 2.14
N ARG A 6 -80.30 -21.11 2.66
CA ARG A 6 -79.88 -20.30 3.83
C ARG A 6 -78.36 -19.99 3.68
N LYS A 7 -77.97 -18.74 3.34
CA LYS A 7 -77.63 -17.57 4.20
C LYS A 7 -76.26 -17.72 4.90
N SER A 8 -75.34 -16.74 4.99
CA SER A 8 -75.27 -15.33 4.56
C SER A 8 -73.97 -14.74 5.14
N THR A 9 -73.22 -13.91 4.41
CA THR A 9 -72.90 -12.49 4.73
C THR A 9 -72.28 -11.83 3.48
N VAL A 10 -72.62 -10.55 3.27
CA VAL A 10 -72.84 -9.89 1.97
C VAL A 10 -72.05 -8.56 1.88
N VAL A 11 -71.25 -8.45 0.81
CA VAL A 11 -71.22 -7.41 -0.27
C VAL A 11 -70.85 -5.95 0.00
N LYS A 12 -69.88 -5.48 -0.82
CA LYS A 12 -69.86 -4.37 -1.83
C LYS A 12 -68.58 -4.63 -2.67
N GLY A 13 -68.53 -4.94 -3.97
CA GLY A 13 -69.17 -4.37 -5.17
C GLY A 13 -68.43 -3.09 -5.59
N ALA A 14 -67.88 -2.84 -6.79
CA ALA A 14 -67.81 -3.58 -8.06
C ALA A 14 -66.98 -2.73 -9.08
N VAL A 15 -66.35 -3.38 -10.08
CA VAL A 15 -66.36 -3.04 -11.54
C VAL A 15 -65.52 -1.83 -12.04
N ALA A 16 -64.95 -1.75 -13.26
CA ALA A 16 -64.51 -2.64 -14.35
C ALA A 16 -64.04 -1.73 -15.53
N GLY A 17 -63.41 -2.30 -16.57
CA GLY A 17 -63.27 -1.68 -17.91
C GLY A 17 -62.11 -2.29 -18.72
N ILE A 18 -62.23 -3.46 -19.37
CA ILE A 18 -62.77 -3.76 -20.75
C ILE A 18 -61.71 -3.53 -21.86
N ALA A 19 -61.09 -4.62 -22.36
CA ALA A 19 -61.21 -5.28 -23.69
C ALA A 19 -60.22 -4.72 -24.77
N ALA A 20 -59.69 -5.48 -25.73
CA ALA A 20 -60.22 -6.62 -26.47
C ALA A 20 -59.14 -7.58 -27.03
N LEU A 21 -59.59 -8.81 -27.29
CA LEU A 21 -58.92 -9.90 -27.99
C LEU A 21 -59.16 -9.75 -29.50
N ALA A 22 -58.12 -9.87 -30.33
CA ALA A 22 -58.26 -10.12 -31.76
C ALA A 22 -57.25 -11.21 -32.19
N MET A 23 -57.77 -12.41 -32.46
CA MET A 23 -57.08 -13.48 -33.18
C MET A 23 -57.19 -13.21 -34.68
N LEU A 24 -56.06 -13.17 -35.38
CA LEU A 24 -55.96 -13.29 -36.84
C LEU A 24 -54.78 -14.19 -37.20
N LEU A 25 -55.14 -15.42 -37.57
CA LEU A 25 -54.48 -16.39 -38.47
C LEU A 25 -53.07 -16.03 -38.98
N THR A 26 -52.04 -16.66 -38.42
CA THR A 26 -50.70 -16.74 -39.01
C THR A 26 -50.58 -17.98 -39.89
N GLY A 27 -50.64 -17.78 -41.21
CA GLY A 27 -50.09 -18.72 -42.18
C GLY A 27 -48.57 -18.76 -42.05
N GLY A 28 -48.01 -19.96 -42.18
CA GLY A 28 -46.63 -20.27 -41.83
C GLY A 28 -45.58 -19.46 -42.59
N VAL A 29 -44.64 -18.94 -41.81
CA VAL A 29 -43.22 -19.00 -42.15
C VAL A 29 -42.58 -19.63 -40.92
N ALA A 30 -42.03 -20.84 -41.06
CA ALA A 30 -41.16 -21.40 -40.04
C ALA A 30 -39.95 -20.46 -39.92
N ALA A 31 -39.97 -19.59 -38.91
CA ALA A 31 -38.74 -18.96 -38.45
C ALA A 31 -37.92 -20.10 -37.85
N ASN A 32 -36.84 -20.48 -38.53
CA ASN A 32 -35.79 -21.27 -37.91
C ASN A 32 -35.36 -20.48 -36.67
N ALA A 33 -35.67 -20.99 -35.48
CA ALA A 33 -35.01 -20.53 -34.27
C ALA A 33 -33.51 -20.74 -34.51
N ALA A 34 -32.76 -19.65 -34.67
CA ALA A 34 -31.32 -19.73 -34.63
C ALA A 34 -30.96 -20.35 -33.28
N GLU A 35 -30.33 -21.52 -33.27
CA GLU A 35 -29.76 -22.10 -32.07
C GLU A 35 -28.91 -21.02 -31.40
N SER A 36 -29.29 -20.60 -30.19
CA SER A 36 -28.45 -19.71 -29.40
C SER A 36 -27.14 -20.45 -29.15
N SER A 37 -26.02 -19.88 -29.58
CA SER A 37 -24.72 -20.51 -29.34
C SER A 37 -24.52 -20.69 -27.82
N ALA A 38 -23.91 -21.79 -27.40
CA ALA A 38 -23.64 -22.08 -25.99
C ALA A 38 -22.83 -20.95 -25.29
N PHE A 39 -22.14 -20.10 -26.07
CA PHE A 39 -21.31 -18.99 -25.61
C PHE A 39 -21.95 -17.60 -25.82
N GLY A 40 -23.28 -17.53 -25.96
CA GLY A 40 -23.97 -16.25 -26.17
C GLY A 40 -23.65 -15.63 -27.53
N ASN A 41 -23.30 -14.34 -27.55
CA ASN A 41 -22.90 -13.60 -28.76
C ASN A 41 -21.38 -13.36 -28.82
N ALA A 42 -20.59 -14.07 -28.02
CA ALA A 42 -19.14 -13.91 -27.99
C ALA A 42 -18.52 -14.16 -29.37
N VAL A 43 -17.70 -13.21 -29.84
CA VAL A 43 -17.02 -13.29 -31.13
C VAL A 43 -15.65 -13.92 -30.93
N LYS A 44 -15.35 -14.98 -31.68
CA LYS A 44 -14.05 -15.65 -31.58
C LYS A 44 -12.94 -14.73 -32.11
N PRO A 45 -11.82 -14.57 -31.37
CA PRO A 45 -10.69 -13.78 -31.84
C PRO A 45 -10.01 -14.40 -33.07
N ASP A 46 -9.42 -13.55 -33.92
CA ASP A 46 -8.58 -14.00 -35.04
C ASP A 46 -7.19 -14.42 -34.53
N ILE A 47 -7.07 -15.69 -34.18
CA ILE A 47 -5.81 -16.26 -33.68
C ILE A 47 -4.68 -16.20 -34.71
N THR A 48 -4.98 -16.36 -36.01
CA THR A 48 -3.95 -16.28 -37.05
C THR A 48 -3.42 -14.84 -37.15
N GLY A 49 -4.32 -13.84 -37.08
CA GLY A 49 -3.95 -12.42 -37.03
C GLY A 49 -3.08 -12.06 -35.83
N LEU A 50 -3.49 -12.45 -34.62
CA LEU A 50 -2.77 -12.16 -33.37
C LEU A 50 -1.36 -12.75 -33.33
N LEU A 51 -1.12 -13.83 -34.08
CA LEU A 51 0.17 -14.54 -34.15
C LEU A 51 0.93 -14.29 -35.46
N SER A 52 0.47 -13.35 -36.28
CA SER A 52 0.99 -13.12 -37.63
C SER A 52 2.46 -12.70 -37.68
N GLN A 53 3.03 -12.16 -36.59
CA GLN A 53 4.47 -11.88 -36.54
C GLN A 53 5.32 -13.14 -36.74
N TYR A 54 4.76 -14.34 -36.50
CA TYR A 54 5.46 -15.60 -36.79
C TYR A 54 5.87 -15.74 -38.27
N TYR A 55 5.17 -15.07 -39.20
CA TYR A 55 5.53 -15.03 -40.62
C TYR A 55 6.89 -14.35 -40.89
N ASP A 56 7.37 -13.50 -39.98
CA ASP A 56 8.69 -12.88 -40.09
C ASP A 56 9.82 -13.91 -40.01
N TRP A 57 9.58 -15.06 -39.35
CA TRP A 57 10.56 -16.11 -39.10
C TRP A 57 10.34 -17.37 -39.93
N TRP A 58 9.10 -17.60 -40.37
CA TRP A 58 8.70 -18.80 -41.10
C TRP A 58 7.71 -18.48 -42.22
N THR A 59 8.03 -18.88 -43.44
CA THR A 59 7.13 -18.81 -44.60
C THR A 59 6.49 -20.18 -44.84
N PRO A 60 5.23 -20.40 -44.43
CA PRO A 60 4.57 -21.69 -44.60
C PRO A 60 4.16 -21.94 -46.05
N LYS A 61 4.15 -23.21 -46.41
CA LYS A 61 3.41 -23.69 -47.58
C LYS A 61 1.94 -23.81 -47.20
N LYS A 62 1.06 -23.22 -48.00
CA LYS A 62 -0.40 -23.36 -47.85
C LYS A 62 -0.81 -24.84 -47.89
N VAL A 63 -1.59 -25.27 -46.91
CA VAL A 63 -2.11 -26.64 -46.82
C VAL A 63 -3.33 -26.80 -47.73
N VAL A 64 -3.22 -27.64 -48.77
CA VAL A 64 -4.36 -28.08 -49.60
C VAL A 64 -4.68 -29.55 -49.32
N ASN A 65 -3.65 -30.39 -49.19
CA ASN A 65 -3.77 -31.78 -48.77
C ASN A 65 -3.06 -31.98 -47.42
N ASN A 66 -3.81 -32.06 -46.33
CA ASN A 66 -3.29 -32.24 -44.97
C ASN A 66 -2.93 -33.70 -44.69
N THR A 67 -1.94 -34.22 -45.43
CA THR A 67 -1.30 -35.52 -45.23
C THR A 67 0.22 -35.31 -45.17
N PRO A 68 0.99 -36.18 -44.51
CA PRO A 68 2.45 -36.02 -44.43
C PRO A 68 3.15 -36.11 -45.79
N GLU A 69 2.61 -36.92 -46.71
CA GLU A 69 3.02 -37.02 -48.12
C GLU A 69 2.60 -35.79 -48.95
N GLY A 70 1.58 -35.06 -48.49
CA GLY A 70 1.05 -33.86 -49.12
C GLY A 70 1.74 -32.57 -48.66
N ASP A 71 0.95 -31.65 -48.09
CA ASP A 71 1.40 -30.30 -47.74
C ASP A 71 1.67 -30.11 -46.24
N ALA A 72 1.38 -31.09 -45.39
CA ALA A 72 1.53 -30.92 -43.94
C ALA A 72 2.99 -30.66 -43.54
N PHE A 73 3.22 -29.79 -42.56
CA PHE A 73 4.55 -29.49 -42.02
C PHE A 73 5.52 -28.85 -43.02
N ARG A 74 5.02 -28.15 -44.04
CA ARG A 74 5.84 -27.59 -45.13
C ARG A 74 6.03 -26.08 -45.04
N GLY A 75 7.24 -25.61 -45.32
CA GLY A 75 7.59 -24.19 -45.40
C GLY A 75 9.09 -23.93 -45.31
N ASN A 76 9.47 -22.65 -45.19
CA ASN A 76 10.87 -22.22 -45.20
C ASN A 76 11.18 -21.25 -44.06
N VAL A 77 12.32 -21.43 -43.40
CA VAL A 77 12.87 -20.46 -42.44
C VAL A 77 13.36 -19.24 -43.20
N THR A 78 12.99 -18.05 -42.73
CA THR A 78 13.45 -16.78 -43.31
C THR A 78 14.84 -16.40 -42.76
N ASP A 79 15.49 -15.39 -43.33
CA ASP A 79 16.77 -14.90 -42.81
C ASP A 79 16.64 -14.37 -41.38
N ALA A 80 15.59 -13.59 -41.09
CA ALA A 80 15.29 -13.09 -39.75
C ALA A 80 14.97 -14.23 -38.77
N GLY A 81 14.36 -15.31 -39.27
CA GLY A 81 14.00 -16.50 -38.49
C GLY A 81 15.19 -17.32 -38.01
N THR A 82 16.34 -17.25 -38.69
CA THR A 82 17.52 -18.07 -38.35
C THR A 82 17.93 -17.93 -36.88
N SER A 83 17.96 -16.72 -36.35
CA SER A 83 18.37 -16.50 -34.95
C SER A 83 17.28 -16.84 -33.93
N VAL A 84 16.04 -16.44 -34.21
CA VAL A 84 14.90 -16.64 -33.30
C VAL A 84 14.53 -18.12 -33.22
N LEU A 85 14.45 -18.82 -34.35
CA LEU A 85 14.12 -20.23 -34.38
C LEU A 85 15.29 -21.12 -33.91
N ASP A 86 16.55 -20.72 -34.08
CA ASP A 86 17.70 -21.39 -33.45
C ASP A 86 17.62 -21.33 -31.92
N GLN A 87 17.26 -20.18 -31.36
CA GLN A 87 17.02 -20.09 -29.92
C GLN A 87 15.84 -20.98 -29.49
N ASN A 88 14.76 -21.00 -30.29
CA ASN A 88 13.59 -21.85 -30.04
C ASN A 88 13.99 -23.34 -29.98
N ASP A 89 14.81 -23.80 -30.93
CA ASP A 89 15.36 -25.16 -31.02
C ASP A 89 16.27 -25.49 -29.82
N LYS A 90 17.18 -24.59 -29.45
CA LYS A 90 18.10 -24.79 -28.31
C LYS A 90 17.36 -24.88 -27.00
N THR A 91 16.36 -24.02 -26.78
CA THR A 91 15.59 -23.99 -25.54
C THR A 91 14.74 -25.25 -25.38
N VAL A 92 14.06 -25.73 -26.43
CA VAL A 92 13.29 -26.98 -26.34
C VAL A 92 14.18 -28.18 -26.02
N VAL A 93 15.34 -28.30 -26.69
CA VAL A 93 16.31 -29.37 -26.43
C VAL A 93 16.85 -29.31 -25.00
N THR A 94 17.11 -28.11 -24.48
CA THR A 94 17.64 -27.92 -23.12
C THR A 94 16.62 -28.33 -22.06
N ILE A 95 15.39 -27.83 -22.15
CA ILE A 95 14.32 -28.12 -21.19
C ILE A 95 13.97 -29.62 -21.22
N ASN A 96 13.74 -30.17 -22.41
CA ASN A 96 13.42 -31.59 -22.58
C ASN A 96 14.53 -32.51 -22.04
N ASN A 97 15.79 -32.27 -22.40
CA ASN A 97 16.89 -33.13 -21.95
C ASN A 97 17.10 -33.05 -20.43
N LYS A 98 16.99 -31.85 -19.83
CA LYS A 98 17.09 -31.69 -18.38
C LYS A 98 16.01 -32.53 -17.68
N ALA A 99 14.75 -32.31 -18.05
CA ALA A 99 13.61 -33.00 -17.44
C ALA A 99 13.65 -34.53 -17.66
N ALA A 100 14.08 -34.99 -18.84
CA ALA A 100 14.22 -36.42 -19.12
C ALA A 100 15.32 -37.11 -18.29
N SER A 101 16.33 -36.36 -17.85
CA SER A 101 17.42 -36.87 -17.01
C SER A 101 17.18 -36.69 -15.51
N ASP A 102 16.28 -35.78 -15.13
CA ASP A 102 16.01 -35.43 -13.75
C ASP A 102 15.00 -36.39 -13.12
N THR A 103 15.47 -37.20 -12.17
CA THR A 103 14.64 -38.16 -11.43
C THR A 103 14.12 -37.58 -10.11
N THR A 104 14.34 -36.29 -9.85
CA THR A 104 13.89 -35.60 -8.63
C THR A 104 12.37 -35.44 -8.66
N LYS A 105 11.72 -35.74 -7.53
CA LYS A 105 10.27 -35.57 -7.41
C LYS A 105 9.93 -34.13 -7.06
N VAL A 106 9.04 -33.55 -7.86
CA VAL A 106 8.68 -32.14 -7.92
C VAL A 106 7.73 -31.72 -6.80
N ASP A 107 6.75 -32.58 -6.52
CA ASP A 107 5.64 -32.39 -5.56
C ASP A 107 5.61 -33.50 -4.49
N GLY A 108 6.76 -34.17 -4.30
CA GLY A 108 6.89 -35.37 -3.48
C GLY A 108 6.29 -36.64 -4.11
N LYS A 109 5.61 -36.54 -5.25
CA LYS A 109 4.93 -37.66 -5.92
C LYS A 109 5.54 -37.99 -7.28
N TYR A 110 5.66 -37.01 -8.16
CA TYR A 110 6.06 -37.16 -9.57
C TYR A 110 7.33 -36.38 -9.90
N THR A 111 8.16 -36.91 -10.80
CA THR A 111 9.21 -36.16 -11.51
C THR A 111 8.59 -35.15 -12.49
N GLN A 112 9.38 -34.19 -12.98
CA GLN A 112 8.91 -33.23 -13.99
C GLN A 112 8.43 -33.94 -15.26
N ALA A 113 9.12 -35.00 -15.67
CA ALA A 113 8.75 -35.81 -16.83
C ALA A 113 7.40 -36.54 -16.63
N GLU A 114 7.20 -37.18 -15.46
CA GLU A 114 5.94 -37.84 -15.13
C GLU A 114 4.77 -36.85 -15.05
N ARG A 115 5.01 -35.68 -14.45
CA ARG A 115 4.01 -34.60 -14.37
C ARG A 115 3.67 -34.03 -15.74
N ALA A 116 4.65 -33.93 -16.63
CA ALA A 116 4.40 -33.56 -18.02
C ALA A 116 3.60 -34.61 -18.79
N ALA A 117 3.86 -35.91 -18.55
CA ALA A 117 3.05 -36.99 -19.13
C ALA A 117 1.60 -36.96 -18.63
N LEU A 118 1.38 -36.61 -17.35
CA LEU A 118 0.04 -36.41 -16.80
C LEU A 118 -0.69 -35.24 -17.47
N ASP A 119 -0.02 -34.08 -17.58
CA ASP A 119 -0.54 -32.88 -18.26
C ASP A 119 -0.74 -33.09 -19.76
N ALA A 120 -0.16 -34.16 -20.33
CA ALA A 120 -0.40 -34.54 -21.72
C ALA A 120 -1.85 -34.97 -21.96
N SER A 121 -2.45 -35.59 -20.94
CA SER A 121 -3.82 -36.08 -20.99
C SER A 121 -4.81 -34.93 -20.76
N ASP A 122 -5.51 -34.52 -21.81
CA ASP A 122 -6.56 -33.48 -21.72
C ASP A 122 -7.78 -33.90 -20.88
N GLY A 123 -7.81 -35.14 -20.39
CA GLY A 123 -8.96 -35.87 -19.85
C GLY A 123 -9.28 -35.63 -18.37
N ASP A 124 -8.31 -35.26 -17.52
CA ASP A 124 -8.49 -35.19 -16.06
C ASP A 124 -8.03 -33.83 -15.50
N ALA A 125 -8.80 -32.78 -15.81
CA ALA A 125 -8.50 -31.41 -15.39
C ALA A 125 -8.44 -31.25 -13.86
N LEU A 126 -9.24 -32.02 -13.10
CA LEU A 126 -9.22 -31.97 -11.64
C LEU A 126 -7.88 -32.46 -11.11
N ARG A 127 -7.38 -33.60 -11.59
CA ARG A 127 -6.08 -34.12 -11.19
C ARG A 127 -4.92 -33.18 -11.53
N ILE A 128 -5.01 -32.48 -12.66
CA ILE A 128 -3.99 -31.54 -13.15
C ILE A 128 -3.93 -30.26 -12.29
N TYR A 129 -5.08 -29.71 -11.89
CA TYR A 129 -5.18 -28.41 -11.22
C TYR A 129 -5.37 -28.48 -9.71
N LYS A 130 -5.67 -29.66 -9.14
CA LYS A 130 -5.99 -29.79 -7.72
C LYS A 130 -4.90 -29.22 -6.80
N ASP A 131 -3.63 -29.41 -7.15
CA ASP A 131 -2.50 -28.95 -6.34
C ASP A 131 -2.28 -27.44 -6.39
N ALA A 132 -2.73 -26.76 -7.44
CA ALA A 132 -2.68 -25.30 -7.55
C ALA A 132 -3.52 -24.57 -6.51
N PHE A 133 -4.51 -25.26 -5.92
CA PHE A 133 -5.29 -24.73 -4.80
C PHE A 133 -4.62 -24.95 -3.43
N GLY A 134 -3.49 -25.66 -3.39
CA GLY A 134 -2.93 -26.19 -2.16
C GLY A 134 -3.70 -27.44 -1.65
N PRO A 135 -3.15 -28.14 -0.64
CA PRO A 135 -3.62 -29.46 -0.23
C PRO A 135 -5.05 -29.47 0.34
N VAL A 136 -5.45 -28.41 1.05
CA VAL A 136 -6.75 -28.33 1.73
C VAL A 136 -7.86 -27.85 0.79
N ILE A 137 -7.69 -26.69 0.16
CA ILE A 137 -8.72 -26.13 -0.76
C ILE A 137 -8.86 -27.04 -1.98
N GLY A 138 -7.75 -27.61 -2.50
CA GLY A 138 -7.81 -28.60 -3.57
C GLY A 138 -8.64 -29.84 -3.21
N GLN A 139 -8.62 -30.27 -1.94
CA GLN A 139 -9.49 -31.35 -1.47
C GLN A 139 -10.95 -30.90 -1.37
N TYR A 140 -11.23 -29.67 -0.94
CA TYR A 140 -12.60 -29.14 -0.96
C TYR A 140 -13.17 -29.13 -2.38
N VAL A 141 -12.44 -28.61 -3.36
CA VAL A 141 -12.88 -28.60 -4.76
C VAL A 141 -13.17 -30.03 -5.25
N ALA A 142 -12.28 -30.99 -4.97
CA ALA A 142 -12.47 -32.39 -5.34
C ALA A 142 -13.73 -33.00 -4.70
N ASP A 143 -13.95 -32.77 -3.41
CA ASP A 143 -15.15 -33.22 -2.69
C ASP A 143 -16.42 -32.57 -3.26
N GLY A 144 -16.37 -31.28 -3.58
CA GLY A 144 -17.50 -30.51 -4.11
C GLY A 144 -17.95 -31.04 -5.47
N LEU A 145 -17.00 -31.34 -6.36
CA LEU A 145 -17.25 -31.97 -7.64
C LEU A 145 -17.82 -33.39 -7.47
N ALA A 146 -17.21 -34.22 -6.62
CA ALA A 146 -17.68 -35.58 -6.36
C ALA A 146 -19.09 -35.64 -5.74
N GLN A 147 -19.46 -34.62 -4.95
CA GLN A 147 -20.80 -34.50 -4.34
C GLN A 147 -21.82 -33.83 -5.26
N GLY A 148 -21.43 -33.36 -6.45
CA GLY A 148 -22.31 -32.59 -7.34
C GLY A 148 -22.71 -31.22 -6.78
N LYS A 149 -21.89 -30.64 -5.89
CA LYS A 149 -22.13 -29.33 -5.26
C LYS A 149 -21.50 -28.16 -6.00
N LEU A 150 -20.68 -28.43 -7.01
CA LEU A 150 -20.03 -27.45 -7.88
C LEU A 150 -20.44 -27.62 -9.37
N PRO A 151 -21.73 -27.76 -9.71
CA PRO A 151 -22.15 -28.05 -11.09
C PRO A 151 -21.73 -26.96 -12.09
N LYS A 152 -21.81 -25.67 -11.73
CA LYS A 152 -21.45 -24.57 -12.66
C LYS A 152 -19.95 -24.51 -12.88
N THR A 153 -19.18 -24.62 -11.80
CA THR A 153 -17.72 -24.68 -11.85
C THR A 153 -17.26 -25.89 -12.65
N ASN A 154 -17.92 -27.04 -12.45
CA ASN A 154 -17.67 -28.27 -13.20
C ASN A 154 -17.87 -28.05 -14.70
N ASP A 155 -19.00 -27.48 -15.11
CA ASP A 155 -19.32 -27.27 -16.52
C ASP A 155 -18.39 -26.29 -17.23
N LEU A 156 -17.83 -25.30 -16.52
CA LEU A 156 -16.89 -24.36 -17.13
C LEU A 156 -15.46 -24.91 -17.25
N VAL A 157 -15.02 -25.76 -16.33
CA VAL A 157 -13.59 -26.10 -16.17
C VAL A 157 -13.28 -27.59 -16.29
N PHE A 158 -14.04 -28.43 -15.56
CA PHE A 158 -13.66 -29.82 -15.29
C PHE A 158 -14.40 -30.85 -16.15
N ASN A 159 -15.61 -30.51 -16.61
CA ASN A 159 -16.44 -31.36 -17.46
C ASN A 159 -16.05 -31.22 -18.93
N ASN A 160 -15.35 -32.22 -19.47
CA ASN A 160 -14.94 -32.23 -20.86
C ASN A 160 -16.12 -32.37 -21.85
N ASP A 161 -17.28 -32.84 -21.40
CA ASP A 161 -18.47 -32.97 -22.24
C ASP A 161 -19.32 -31.68 -22.27
N SER A 162 -19.09 -30.74 -21.35
CA SER A 162 -19.81 -29.47 -21.30
C SER A 162 -19.61 -28.63 -22.57
N ASP A 163 -20.69 -28.10 -23.13
CA ASP A 163 -20.65 -27.23 -24.31
C ASP A 163 -20.16 -25.81 -24.01
N ILE A 164 -20.17 -25.41 -22.73
CA ILE A 164 -19.76 -24.08 -22.26
C ILE A 164 -18.36 -24.05 -21.64
N ALA A 165 -17.63 -25.18 -21.68
CA ALA A 165 -16.29 -25.27 -21.12
C ALA A 165 -15.34 -24.24 -21.74
N PHE A 166 -14.55 -23.53 -20.92
CA PHE A 166 -13.61 -22.49 -21.37
C PHE A 166 -12.66 -22.98 -22.46
N ALA A 167 -12.24 -24.25 -22.37
CA ALA A 167 -11.33 -24.88 -23.31
C ALA A 167 -11.92 -25.17 -24.72
N LYS A 168 -13.24 -25.03 -24.91
CA LYS A 168 -13.93 -25.34 -26.18
C LYS A 168 -14.24 -24.11 -27.05
N PHE A 169 -14.17 -22.90 -26.51
CA PHE A 169 -14.58 -21.70 -27.26
C PHE A 169 -13.69 -21.43 -28.48
N VAL A 170 -12.38 -21.37 -28.28
CA VAL A 170 -11.38 -21.18 -29.35
C VAL A 170 -10.56 -22.45 -29.54
N GLY A 171 -10.44 -22.88 -30.79
CA GLY A 171 -9.52 -23.94 -31.21
C GLY A 171 -8.39 -23.38 -32.08
N THR A 172 -7.22 -24.01 -32.03
CA THR A 172 -6.04 -23.57 -32.80
C THR A 172 -5.94 -24.22 -34.19
N GLY A 173 -6.92 -25.03 -34.61
CA GLY A 173 -6.82 -25.88 -35.80
C GLY A 173 -6.63 -25.11 -37.11
N SER A 174 -7.28 -23.94 -37.27
CA SER A 174 -7.09 -23.09 -38.45
C SER A 174 -5.68 -22.50 -38.47
N ALA A 175 -5.27 -21.85 -37.38
CA ALA A 175 -3.93 -21.27 -37.25
C ALA A 175 -2.82 -22.32 -37.45
N LYS A 176 -2.99 -23.54 -36.93
CA LYS A 176 -2.04 -24.65 -37.15
C LYS A 176 -1.85 -24.97 -38.64
N LYS A 177 -2.93 -24.97 -39.43
CA LYS A 177 -2.86 -25.18 -40.88
C LYS A 177 -2.26 -23.98 -41.62
N ASP A 178 -2.52 -22.77 -41.13
CA ASP A 178 -1.98 -21.54 -41.73
C ASP A 178 -0.46 -21.44 -41.52
N PHE A 179 0.03 -21.66 -40.30
CA PHE A 179 1.45 -21.61 -39.97
C PHE A 179 2.23 -22.88 -40.32
N ASN A 180 1.56 -24.02 -40.41
CA ASN A 180 2.05 -25.27 -40.97
C ASN A 180 3.46 -25.75 -40.49
N TYR A 181 3.82 -25.50 -39.23
CA TYR A 181 5.19 -25.72 -38.72
C TYR A 181 5.43 -27.17 -38.21
N PRO A 182 6.56 -27.84 -38.56
CA PRO A 182 6.90 -29.18 -38.07
C PRO A 182 7.22 -29.23 -36.57
N ARG A 183 6.89 -30.34 -35.90
CA ARG A 183 7.16 -30.56 -34.46
C ARG A 183 8.65 -30.81 -34.15
N PRO A 184 9.10 -30.64 -32.89
CA PRO A 184 10.52 -30.76 -32.53
C PRO A 184 11.07 -32.18 -32.63
N TYR A 185 10.24 -33.19 -32.37
CA TYR A 185 10.68 -34.59 -32.24
C TYR A 185 10.92 -35.32 -33.58
N PHE A 186 10.67 -34.68 -34.72
CA PHE A 186 10.78 -35.32 -36.04
C PHE A 186 12.21 -35.79 -36.29
N SER A 187 12.35 -37.08 -36.58
CA SER A 187 13.63 -37.75 -36.77
C SER A 187 13.53 -38.89 -37.79
N VAL A 188 14.57 -39.05 -38.61
CA VAL A 188 14.58 -40.09 -39.65
C VAL A 188 14.45 -41.50 -39.06
N ASP A 189 15.03 -41.75 -37.89
CA ASP A 189 15.04 -43.08 -37.27
C ASP A 189 13.70 -43.49 -36.65
N LYS A 190 12.81 -42.54 -36.32
CA LYS A 190 11.51 -42.83 -35.71
C LYS A 190 10.33 -42.57 -36.64
N GLU A 191 10.32 -41.44 -37.35
CA GLU A 191 9.22 -41.04 -38.24
C GLU A 191 9.51 -41.39 -39.71
N GLY A 192 10.74 -41.78 -40.05
CA GLY A 192 11.18 -41.95 -41.44
C GLY A 192 11.52 -40.64 -42.15
N VAL A 193 11.23 -39.49 -41.51
CA VAL A 193 11.53 -38.13 -41.99
C VAL A 193 11.99 -37.26 -40.83
N ASP A 194 12.85 -36.29 -41.12
CA ASP A 194 13.21 -35.22 -40.17
C ASP A 194 12.50 -33.90 -40.52
N ARG A 195 12.87 -32.79 -39.87
CA ARG A 195 12.23 -31.47 -40.09
C ARG A 195 12.44 -30.90 -41.50
N THR A 196 13.33 -31.48 -42.32
CA THR A 196 13.43 -31.12 -43.74
C THR A 196 12.28 -31.68 -44.57
N LEU A 197 11.56 -32.69 -44.06
CA LEU A 197 10.51 -33.43 -44.78
C LEU A 197 11.02 -33.89 -46.16
N GLY A 198 12.16 -34.59 -46.16
CA GLY A 198 12.80 -35.10 -47.38
C GLY A 198 13.37 -33.98 -48.28
N GLY A 199 13.82 -32.87 -47.69
CA GLY A 199 14.33 -31.70 -48.40
C GLY A 199 13.26 -30.72 -48.91
N SER A 200 11.99 -30.93 -48.57
CA SER A 200 10.88 -30.03 -48.93
C SER A 200 10.92 -28.70 -48.17
N ASN A 201 11.49 -28.69 -46.96
CA ASN A 201 11.66 -27.51 -46.14
C ASN A 201 13.10 -26.98 -46.23
N ASN A 202 13.26 -25.68 -46.48
CA ASN A 202 14.53 -25.01 -46.24
C ASN A 202 14.60 -24.53 -44.78
N LEU A 203 15.48 -25.15 -43.99
CA LEU A 203 15.69 -24.79 -42.58
C LEU A 203 16.72 -23.65 -42.39
N ASN A 204 17.26 -23.08 -43.47
CA ASN A 204 18.20 -21.96 -43.46
C ASN A 204 19.38 -22.12 -42.47
N GLY A 205 19.96 -23.32 -42.42
CA GLY A 205 21.09 -23.63 -41.53
C GLY A 205 20.73 -24.15 -40.14
N LEU A 206 19.44 -24.21 -39.78
CA LEU A 206 19.00 -24.90 -38.56
C LEU A 206 19.14 -26.42 -38.69
N ALA A 207 19.23 -27.10 -37.54
CA ALA A 207 19.39 -28.55 -37.49
C ALA A 207 18.14 -29.27 -38.01
N SER A 208 18.36 -30.26 -38.89
CA SER A 208 17.25 -31.04 -39.46
C SER A 208 16.61 -31.98 -38.45
N THR A 209 17.37 -32.45 -37.46
CA THR A 209 16.89 -33.25 -36.32
C THR A 209 17.37 -32.61 -35.02
N LEU A 210 16.48 -32.57 -34.02
CA LEU A 210 16.81 -32.11 -32.67
C LEU A 210 17.00 -33.31 -31.73
N ASN A 211 17.94 -33.23 -30.78
CA ASN A 211 18.16 -34.27 -29.78
C ASN A 211 17.08 -34.23 -28.68
N ILE A 212 15.86 -34.66 -29.05
CA ILE A 212 14.71 -34.77 -28.16
C ILE A 212 14.66 -36.17 -27.55
N LYS A 213 14.49 -36.25 -26.23
CA LYS A 213 14.16 -37.48 -25.50
C LYS A 213 12.65 -37.62 -25.39
N ARG A 214 12.11 -38.72 -25.90
CA ARG A 214 10.69 -39.05 -25.72
C ARG A 214 10.45 -39.46 -24.28
N ILE A 215 9.51 -38.80 -23.64
CA ILE A 215 9.09 -39.14 -22.29
C ILE A 215 8.12 -40.33 -22.39
N PRO A 216 8.35 -41.43 -21.66
CA PRO A 216 7.49 -42.60 -21.73
C PRO A 216 6.10 -42.32 -21.16
N LEU A 217 5.11 -43.10 -21.62
CA LEU A 217 3.80 -43.17 -20.98
C LEU A 217 3.97 -43.64 -19.53
N ILE A 218 3.15 -43.12 -18.64
CA ILE A 218 3.08 -43.52 -17.23
C ILE A 218 1.72 -44.11 -16.92
N THR A 219 1.67 -45.09 -16.02
CA THR A 219 0.41 -45.70 -15.58
C THR A 219 0.05 -45.24 -14.18
N ILE A 220 -1.13 -44.62 -14.01
CA ILE A 220 -1.67 -44.22 -12.72
C ILE A 220 -3.09 -44.79 -12.62
N ASP A 221 -3.39 -45.52 -11.55
CA ASP A 221 -4.71 -46.14 -11.29
C ASP A 221 -5.22 -47.02 -12.46
N GLY A 222 -4.31 -47.64 -13.21
CA GLY A 222 -4.63 -48.48 -14.38
C GLY A 222 -4.94 -47.70 -15.66
N GLN A 223 -4.81 -46.37 -15.67
CA GLN A 223 -4.89 -45.53 -16.87
C GLN A 223 -3.50 -45.07 -17.32
N GLU A 224 -3.29 -45.04 -18.63
CA GLU A 224 -2.04 -44.55 -19.23
C GLU A 224 -2.13 -43.05 -19.52
N TYR A 225 -1.05 -42.34 -19.22
CA TYR A 225 -0.89 -40.90 -19.35
C TYR A 225 0.41 -40.59 -20.10
N GLY A 226 0.35 -39.70 -21.08
CA GLY A 226 1.52 -39.26 -21.83
C GLY A 226 1.15 -38.85 -23.25
N GLU A 227 2.17 -38.56 -24.05
CA GLU A 227 1.97 -38.20 -25.45
C GLU A 227 2.15 -39.42 -26.35
N ASP A 228 1.24 -39.56 -27.32
CA ASP A 228 1.44 -40.47 -28.45
C ASP A 228 2.31 -39.80 -29.52
N TYR A 229 3.55 -40.27 -29.66
CA TYR A 229 4.48 -39.79 -30.69
C TYR A 229 4.23 -40.42 -32.08
N THR A 230 3.25 -41.32 -32.22
CA THR A 230 2.90 -41.98 -33.49
C THR A 230 1.91 -41.18 -34.34
N ASP A 231 1.39 -40.08 -33.81
CA ASP A 231 0.39 -39.17 -34.40
C ASP A 231 0.89 -38.41 -35.67
N TYR A 232 2.10 -38.67 -36.16
CA TYR A 232 2.60 -38.18 -37.45
C TYR A 232 1.68 -38.58 -38.62
N GLN A 233 0.99 -39.73 -38.52
CA GLN A 233 0.07 -40.22 -39.55
C GLN A 233 -1.23 -39.39 -39.66
N GLU A 234 -1.59 -38.64 -38.61
CA GLU A 234 -2.74 -37.74 -38.53
C GLU A 234 -2.25 -36.28 -38.34
N PRO A 235 -1.82 -35.61 -39.41
CA PRO A 235 -0.95 -34.45 -39.29
C PRO A 235 -1.57 -33.26 -38.53
N SER A 236 -0.98 -32.98 -37.37
CA SER A 236 -1.27 -31.86 -36.48
C SER A 236 -0.01 -31.01 -36.24
N GLN A 237 0.00 -29.78 -36.80
CA GLN A 237 1.17 -28.89 -36.81
C GLN A 237 1.50 -28.30 -35.44
N SER A 238 2.74 -27.84 -35.26
CA SER A 238 3.26 -27.40 -33.95
C SER A 238 2.66 -26.07 -33.49
N PHE A 239 2.77 -25.02 -34.31
CA PHE A 239 2.45 -23.65 -33.90
C PHE A 239 1.01 -23.23 -34.26
N PRO A 240 0.24 -22.60 -33.33
CA PRO A 240 0.47 -22.53 -31.89
C PRO A 240 0.05 -23.83 -31.17
N SER A 241 0.45 -24.00 -29.91
CA SER A 241 0.10 -25.18 -29.12
C SER A 241 -1.35 -25.15 -28.61
N GLY A 242 -2.21 -26.03 -29.15
CA GLY A 242 -3.59 -26.19 -28.67
C GLY A 242 -3.72 -26.70 -27.23
N HIS A 243 -2.87 -27.63 -26.78
CA HIS A 243 -2.87 -28.12 -25.39
C HIS A 243 -2.55 -26.98 -24.41
N THR A 244 -1.49 -26.21 -24.69
CA THR A 244 -1.21 -24.96 -23.96
C THR A 244 -2.43 -24.04 -23.91
N THR A 245 -3.12 -23.79 -25.04
CA THR A 245 -4.33 -22.96 -25.05
C THR A 245 -5.42 -23.48 -24.11
N LYS A 246 -5.69 -24.79 -24.12
CA LYS A 246 -6.66 -25.41 -23.20
C LYS A 246 -6.24 -25.28 -21.74
N THR A 247 -4.97 -25.54 -21.45
CA THR A 247 -4.39 -25.40 -20.11
C THR A 247 -4.56 -23.96 -19.62
N TYR A 248 -4.12 -22.95 -20.37
CA TYR A 248 -4.29 -21.55 -19.99
C TYR A 248 -5.76 -21.12 -19.88
N ASN A 249 -6.66 -21.62 -20.76
CA ASN A 249 -8.10 -21.37 -20.63
C ASN A 249 -8.65 -21.87 -19.28
N ARG A 250 -8.24 -23.06 -18.84
CA ARG A 250 -8.64 -23.61 -17.54
C ARG A 250 -8.01 -22.84 -16.38
N GLY A 251 -6.71 -22.60 -16.41
CA GLY A 251 -5.99 -21.98 -15.29
C GLY A 251 -6.33 -20.50 -15.09
N ILE A 252 -6.39 -19.70 -16.16
CA ILE A 252 -6.86 -18.30 -16.07
C ILE A 252 -8.36 -18.26 -15.77
N GLY A 253 -9.13 -19.21 -16.29
CA GLY A 253 -10.54 -19.39 -15.93
C GLY A 253 -10.72 -19.59 -14.43
N LEU A 254 -10.00 -20.54 -13.84
CA LEU A 254 -9.96 -20.76 -12.39
C LEU A 254 -9.45 -19.55 -11.62
N ALA A 255 -8.42 -18.86 -12.11
CA ALA A 255 -7.93 -17.62 -11.50
C ALA A 255 -9.00 -16.51 -11.52
N THR A 256 -9.90 -16.51 -12.49
CA THR A 256 -11.08 -15.64 -12.46
C THR A 256 -12.09 -16.12 -11.42
N LEU A 257 -12.37 -17.42 -11.35
CA LEU A 257 -13.36 -17.96 -10.40
C LEU A 257 -12.90 -17.90 -8.94
N LEU A 258 -11.59 -17.83 -8.68
CA LEU A 258 -10.99 -17.82 -7.34
C LEU A 258 -9.76 -16.87 -7.31
N PRO A 259 -9.96 -15.55 -7.39
CA PRO A 259 -8.89 -14.57 -7.58
C PRO A 259 -7.88 -14.51 -6.42
N GLU A 260 -8.25 -14.96 -5.23
CA GLU A 260 -7.37 -15.09 -4.06
C GLU A 260 -6.18 -16.02 -4.29
N LEU A 261 -6.28 -16.98 -5.23
CA LEU A 261 -5.20 -17.87 -5.67
C LEU A 261 -4.80 -17.64 -7.14
N GLY A 262 -5.13 -16.46 -7.68
CA GLY A 262 -4.92 -16.14 -9.09
C GLY A 262 -3.46 -16.31 -9.56
N PRO A 263 -2.44 -15.83 -8.82
CA PRO A 263 -1.04 -16.03 -9.19
C PRO A 263 -0.64 -17.51 -9.27
N GLU A 264 -1.05 -18.33 -8.32
CA GLU A 264 -0.71 -19.76 -8.23
C GLU A 264 -1.38 -20.55 -9.38
N LEU A 265 -2.65 -20.27 -9.66
CA LEU A 265 -3.40 -20.88 -10.75
C LEU A 265 -2.84 -20.49 -12.13
N ALA A 266 -2.42 -19.24 -12.30
CA ALA A 266 -1.74 -18.77 -13.51
C ALA A 266 -0.37 -19.43 -13.67
N ALA A 267 0.42 -19.55 -12.59
CA ALA A 267 1.72 -20.22 -12.59
C ALA A 267 1.60 -21.71 -12.94
N ARG A 268 0.58 -22.40 -12.40
CA ARG A 268 0.28 -23.80 -12.77
C ARG A 268 -0.06 -23.96 -14.25
N ALA A 269 -0.80 -23.00 -14.81
CA ALA A 269 -1.12 -23.01 -16.24
C ALA A 269 0.14 -22.81 -17.10
N ALA A 270 1.03 -21.91 -16.67
CA ALA A 270 2.32 -21.69 -17.32
C ALA A 270 3.21 -22.92 -17.29
N GLU A 271 3.20 -23.65 -16.17
CA GLU A 271 3.85 -24.94 -16.07
C GLU A 271 3.24 -25.99 -17.00
N GLY A 272 1.92 -26.12 -17.09
CA GLY A 272 1.31 -27.09 -18.01
C GLY A 272 1.61 -26.77 -19.48
N GLY A 273 1.79 -25.49 -19.83
CA GLY A 273 2.35 -25.08 -21.12
C GLY A 273 3.82 -25.52 -21.29
N ASN A 274 4.67 -25.26 -20.29
CA ASN A 274 6.07 -25.69 -20.28
C ASN A 274 6.22 -27.21 -20.37
N ASN A 275 5.29 -27.96 -19.79
CA ASN A 275 5.27 -29.42 -19.84
C ASN A 275 5.10 -29.94 -21.28
N ARG A 276 4.57 -29.15 -22.21
CA ARG A 276 4.59 -29.50 -23.65
C ARG A 276 5.98 -29.39 -24.28
N VAL A 277 6.84 -28.52 -23.74
CA VAL A 277 8.27 -28.42 -24.08
C VAL A 277 9.05 -29.56 -23.45
N VAL A 278 8.73 -29.92 -22.20
CA VAL A 278 9.29 -31.10 -21.50
C VAL A 278 9.05 -32.38 -22.30
N LEU A 279 7.85 -32.57 -22.86
CA LEU A 279 7.53 -33.72 -23.73
C LEU A 279 8.24 -33.66 -25.10
N GLY A 280 8.84 -32.53 -25.47
CA GLY A 280 9.51 -32.35 -26.76
C GLY A 280 8.56 -32.28 -27.96
N VAL A 281 7.28 -31.96 -27.73
CA VAL A 281 6.23 -31.93 -28.78
C VAL A 281 5.83 -30.53 -29.23
N HIS A 282 6.26 -29.53 -28.47
CA HIS A 282 6.08 -28.11 -28.76
C HIS A 282 7.35 -27.32 -28.44
N TYR A 283 7.56 -26.25 -29.20
CA TYR A 283 8.62 -25.29 -28.94
C TYR A 283 8.14 -24.19 -27.97
N PRO A 284 9.06 -23.48 -27.29
CA PRO A 284 8.71 -22.28 -26.50
C PRO A 284 7.79 -21.29 -27.22
N MET A 285 8.05 -20.99 -28.50
CA MET A 285 7.20 -20.07 -29.27
C MET A 285 5.76 -20.59 -29.42
N ASP A 286 5.56 -21.92 -29.56
CA ASP A 286 4.22 -22.52 -29.61
C ASP A 286 3.45 -22.32 -28.31
N VAL A 287 4.16 -22.36 -27.18
CA VAL A 287 3.59 -22.15 -25.84
C VAL A 287 3.23 -20.68 -25.64
N ILE A 288 4.09 -19.74 -26.06
CA ILE A 288 3.79 -18.31 -26.06
C ILE A 288 2.54 -18.03 -26.91
N GLY A 289 2.49 -18.55 -28.14
CA GLY A 289 1.32 -18.40 -29.01
C GLY A 289 0.05 -19.06 -28.44
N GLY A 290 0.20 -20.20 -27.76
CA GLY A 290 -0.89 -20.89 -27.07
C GLY A 290 -1.47 -20.08 -25.91
N ARG A 291 -0.60 -19.43 -25.12
CA ARG A 291 -0.97 -18.50 -24.04
C ARG A 291 -1.72 -17.28 -24.59
N ILE A 292 -1.17 -16.60 -25.60
CA ILE A 292 -1.81 -15.45 -26.26
C ILE A 292 -3.22 -15.84 -26.75
N SER A 293 -3.33 -17.01 -27.40
CA SER A 293 -4.61 -17.51 -27.90
C SER A 293 -5.64 -17.74 -26.80
N ALA A 294 -5.21 -18.26 -25.64
CA ALA A 294 -6.08 -18.47 -24.48
C ALA A 294 -6.51 -17.13 -23.87
N THR A 295 -5.58 -16.21 -23.62
CA THR A 295 -5.90 -14.90 -23.04
C THR A 295 -6.88 -14.13 -23.93
N ALA A 296 -6.67 -14.11 -25.26
CA ALA A 296 -7.60 -13.49 -26.20
C ALA A 296 -8.98 -14.20 -26.22
N SER A 297 -8.99 -15.53 -26.12
CA SER A 297 -10.21 -16.35 -26.04
C SER A 297 -11.05 -15.98 -24.81
N LEU A 298 -10.44 -15.91 -23.63
CA LEU A 298 -11.13 -15.55 -22.39
C LEU A 298 -11.55 -14.06 -22.39
N THR A 299 -10.72 -13.16 -22.91
CA THR A 299 -11.12 -11.76 -23.10
C THR A 299 -12.41 -11.64 -23.89
N ALA A 300 -12.51 -12.33 -25.03
CA ALA A 300 -13.71 -12.31 -25.86
C ALA A 300 -14.95 -12.90 -25.15
N LEU A 301 -14.78 -14.00 -24.41
CA LEU A 301 -15.88 -14.62 -23.64
C LEU A 301 -16.36 -13.73 -22.49
N TRP A 302 -15.44 -13.15 -21.71
CA TRP A 302 -15.77 -12.36 -20.52
C TRP A 302 -16.41 -11.02 -20.93
N SER A 303 -16.08 -10.55 -22.14
CA SER A 303 -16.68 -9.35 -22.75
C SER A 303 -18.10 -9.58 -23.25
N ASP A 304 -18.55 -10.84 -23.44
CA ASP A 304 -19.96 -11.12 -23.72
C ASP A 304 -20.79 -10.99 -22.42
N PRO A 305 -21.73 -10.04 -22.35
CA PRO A 305 -22.47 -9.81 -21.12
C PRO A 305 -23.41 -10.96 -20.75
N THR A 306 -23.85 -11.76 -21.74
CA THR A 306 -24.75 -12.91 -21.51
C THR A 306 -23.99 -14.04 -20.84
N PHE A 307 -22.85 -14.43 -21.41
CA PHE A 307 -21.96 -15.45 -20.85
C PHE A 307 -21.48 -15.05 -19.46
N ARG A 308 -21.06 -13.79 -19.29
CA ARG A 308 -20.63 -13.27 -17.99
C ARG A 308 -21.72 -13.39 -16.92
N THR A 309 -22.94 -12.95 -17.24
CA THR A 309 -24.05 -12.88 -16.26
C THR A 309 -24.63 -14.25 -15.94
N ASN A 310 -24.72 -15.14 -16.94
CA ASN A 310 -25.41 -16.42 -16.79
C ASN A 310 -24.48 -17.54 -16.34
N GLU A 311 -23.22 -17.51 -16.77
CA GLU A 311 -22.28 -18.62 -16.58
C GLU A 311 -21.12 -18.25 -15.65
N LEU A 312 -20.35 -17.20 -15.99
CA LEU A 312 -19.09 -16.89 -15.30
C LEU A 312 -19.29 -16.44 -13.84
N LEU A 313 -20.04 -15.36 -13.61
CA LEU A 313 -20.24 -14.82 -12.26
C LEU A 313 -20.96 -15.81 -11.34
N PRO A 314 -22.00 -16.54 -11.80
CA PRO A 314 -22.62 -17.55 -10.97
C PRO A 314 -21.73 -18.74 -10.62
N ALA A 315 -20.77 -19.12 -11.48
CA ALA A 315 -19.77 -20.13 -11.15
C ALA A 315 -18.72 -19.62 -10.15
N HIS A 316 -18.33 -18.34 -10.24
CA HIS A 316 -17.48 -17.69 -9.25
C HIS A 316 -18.15 -17.71 -7.88
N ASP A 317 -19.40 -17.22 -7.79
CA ASP A 317 -20.18 -17.23 -6.56
C ASP A 317 -20.36 -18.65 -5.99
N GLU A 318 -20.59 -19.66 -6.84
CA GLU A 318 -20.72 -21.06 -6.41
C GLU A 318 -19.43 -21.58 -5.76
N LEU A 319 -18.29 -21.37 -6.42
CA LEU A 319 -16.99 -21.83 -5.94
C LEU A 319 -16.59 -21.13 -4.64
N GLU A 320 -16.70 -19.80 -4.61
CA GLU A 320 -16.44 -18.95 -3.45
C GLU A 320 -17.25 -19.39 -2.23
N ASN A 321 -18.58 -19.46 -2.39
CA ASN A 321 -19.47 -19.81 -1.29
C ASN A 321 -19.24 -21.24 -0.78
N TYR A 322 -18.96 -22.18 -1.69
CA TYR A 322 -18.66 -23.55 -1.31
C TYR A 322 -17.37 -23.65 -0.50
N ILE A 323 -16.28 -23.03 -0.97
CA ILE A 323 -14.99 -23.03 -0.25
C ILE A 323 -15.15 -22.32 1.09
N ALA A 324 -15.74 -21.13 1.14
CA ALA A 324 -15.98 -20.38 2.37
C ALA A 324 -16.78 -21.21 3.39
N SER A 325 -17.82 -21.93 2.95
CA SER A 325 -18.60 -22.81 3.83
C SER A 325 -17.79 -23.98 4.39
N ARG A 326 -16.93 -24.61 3.58
CA ARG A 326 -16.03 -25.69 4.04
C ARG A 326 -14.99 -25.16 5.02
N CYS A 327 -14.40 -24.01 4.72
CA CYS A 327 -13.44 -23.33 5.59
C CYS A 327 -14.07 -22.93 6.93
N ALA A 328 -15.32 -22.46 6.94
CA ALA A 328 -16.02 -22.11 8.17
C ALA A 328 -16.26 -23.35 9.04
N ALA A 329 -16.67 -24.46 8.42
CA ALA A 329 -16.90 -25.73 9.11
C ALA A 329 -15.61 -26.30 9.74
N ASP A 330 -14.48 -26.14 9.06
CA ASP A 330 -13.18 -26.65 9.51
C ASP A 330 -12.40 -25.62 10.37
N GLY A 331 -12.99 -24.44 10.63
CA GLY A 331 -12.41 -23.41 11.50
C GLY A 331 -11.31 -22.56 10.85
N TYR A 332 -11.21 -22.52 9.52
CA TYR A 332 -10.24 -21.73 8.77
C TYR A 332 -10.69 -20.30 8.43
N GLY A 333 -11.97 -19.97 8.61
CA GLY A 333 -12.52 -18.63 8.35
C GLY A 333 -13.84 -18.70 7.58
N ASP A 334 -14.59 -17.61 7.59
CA ASP A 334 -15.92 -17.51 6.97
C ASP A 334 -15.90 -16.87 5.56
N THR A 335 -14.72 -16.55 5.04
CA THR A 335 -14.50 -16.08 3.66
C THR A 335 -13.33 -16.84 3.05
N VAL A 336 -13.26 -16.89 1.71
CA VAL A 336 -12.12 -17.53 1.01
C VAL A 336 -10.82 -16.82 1.32
N ALA A 337 -10.77 -15.48 1.29
CA ALA A 337 -9.57 -14.72 1.67
C ALA A 337 -9.02 -15.11 3.05
N LYS A 338 -9.87 -15.14 4.09
CA LYS A 338 -9.45 -15.58 5.43
C LYS A 338 -9.00 -17.03 5.44
N CYS A 339 -9.67 -17.89 4.67
CA CYS A 339 -9.32 -19.30 4.56
C CYS A 339 -7.94 -19.48 3.93
N VAL A 340 -7.69 -18.81 2.80
CA VAL A 340 -6.41 -18.83 2.08
C VAL A 340 -5.29 -18.33 2.98
N ASP A 341 -5.46 -17.19 3.65
CA ASP A 341 -4.46 -16.63 4.57
C ASP A 341 -4.18 -17.58 5.75
N LYS A 342 -5.22 -18.13 6.38
CA LYS A 342 -5.05 -19.03 7.53
C LYS A 342 -4.41 -20.36 7.16
N LEU A 343 -4.64 -20.84 5.93
CA LEU A 343 -4.03 -22.04 5.40
C LEU A 343 -2.61 -21.79 4.87
N GLY A 344 -2.23 -20.53 4.59
CA GLY A 344 -1.03 -20.20 3.84
C GLY A 344 -1.09 -20.69 2.38
N ALA A 345 -2.29 -20.75 1.79
CA ALA A 345 -2.48 -21.29 0.44
C ALA A 345 -1.98 -20.34 -0.67
N ASN A 346 -1.78 -19.07 -0.33
CA ASN A 346 -1.13 -18.03 -1.13
C ASN A 346 0.33 -17.78 -0.72
N ASP A 347 0.93 -18.71 0.02
CA ASP A 347 2.27 -18.63 0.59
C ASP A 347 2.91 -20.03 0.59
N ASP A 348 3.82 -20.32 1.53
CA ASP A 348 4.63 -21.54 1.64
C ASP A 348 3.88 -22.88 1.78
N LYS A 349 2.55 -22.86 1.95
CA LYS A 349 1.69 -24.05 2.08
C LYS A 349 0.73 -24.23 0.92
N GLY A 350 0.83 -23.38 -0.10
CA GLY A 350 0.00 -23.36 -1.29
C GLY A 350 0.52 -24.24 -2.42
N TYR A 351 0.45 -23.68 -3.62
CA TYR A 351 1.04 -24.28 -4.81
C TYR A 351 2.56 -24.23 -4.72
N VAL A 352 3.19 -25.41 -4.80
CA VAL A 352 4.65 -25.52 -4.84
C VAL A 352 5.10 -26.40 -5.98
N ASN A 353 6.25 -26.06 -6.56
CA ASN A 353 6.92 -26.83 -7.57
C ASN A 353 8.44 -26.68 -7.38
N THR A 354 9.13 -27.79 -7.15
CA THR A 354 10.58 -27.80 -6.89
C THR A 354 11.47 -27.95 -8.13
N PHE A 355 10.92 -28.19 -9.32
CA PHE A 355 11.75 -28.28 -10.53
C PHE A 355 12.19 -26.90 -11.02
N THR A 356 13.37 -26.87 -11.63
CA THR A 356 13.88 -25.70 -12.32
C THR A 356 14.26 -26.06 -13.74
N ASP A 357 14.30 -25.09 -14.64
CA ASP A 357 14.75 -25.27 -16.02
C ASP A 357 15.58 -24.07 -16.47
N ALA A 358 15.85 -23.96 -17.78
CA ALA A 358 16.66 -22.87 -18.33
C ALA A 358 15.95 -21.50 -18.33
N VAL A 359 14.65 -21.46 -17.99
CA VAL A 359 13.80 -20.27 -17.99
C VAL A 359 13.38 -19.93 -16.55
N SER A 360 12.73 -20.87 -15.86
CA SER A 360 12.41 -20.75 -14.43
C SER A 360 13.55 -21.36 -13.63
N THR A 361 14.51 -20.54 -13.23
CA THR A 361 15.77 -21.01 -12.61
C THR A 361 15.66 -21.25 -11.11
N GLU A 362 14.62 -20.70 -10.47
CA GLU A 362 14.28 -20.94 -9.06
C GLU A 362 12.98 -21.76 -8.94
N PRO A 363 12.83 -22.54 -7.85
CA PRO A 363 11.59 -23.23 -7.50
C PRO A 363 10.42 -22.26 -7.27
N VAL A 364 9.20 -22.77 -7.42
CA VAL A 364 7.99 -22.13 -6.87
C VAL A 364 7.77 -22.63 -5.46
N THR A 365 7.96 -21.76 -4.47
CA THR A 365 7.78 -22.04 -3.04
C THR A 365 6.67 -21.24 -2.41
N ASP A 366 6.25 -20.16 -3.05
CA ASP A 366 5.34 -19.14 -2.54
C ASP A 366 4.77 -18.34 -3.72
N ARG A 367 3.98 -17.31 -3.41
CA ARG A 367 3.39 -16.43 -4.42
C ARG A 367 4.40 -15.64 -5.23
N GLU A 368 5.44 -15.11 -4.59
CA GLU A 368 6.43 -14.27 -5.27
C GLU A 368 7.16 -15.10 -6.34
N SER A 369 7.65 -16.28 -5.95
CA SER A 369 8.25 -17.24 -6.86
C SER A 369 7.28 -17.77 -7.92
N ALA A 370 5.97 -17.90 -7.62
CA ALA A 370 4.95 -18.22 -8.62
C ALA A 370 4.81 -17.12 -9.69
N ILE A 371 4.79 -15.85 -9.28
CA ILE A 371 4.77 -14.68 -10.18
C ILE A 371 6.04 -14.64 -11.02
N ASP A 372 7.21 -14.89 -10.43
CA ASP A 372 8.49 -14.91 -11.14
C ASP A 372 8.56 -16.02 -12.18
N ALA A 373 8.13 -17.23 -11.81
CA ALA A 373 8.08 -18.37 -12.73
C ALA A 373 7.12 -18.12 -13.91
N TYR A 374 5.96 -17.51 -13.67
CA TYR A 374 5.05 -17.09 -14.74
C TYR A 374 5.71 -16.04 -15.64
N THR A 375 6.29 -14.99 -15.04
CA THR A 375 6.93 -13.86 -15.74
C THR A 375 8.07 -14.33 -16.64
N ALA A 376 8.95 -15.21 -16.14
CA ALA A 376 10.04 -15.78 -16.92
C ALA A 376 9.53 -16.56 -18.14
N ARG A 377 8.43 -17.31 -17.98
CA ARG A 377 7.81 -18.10 -19.06
C ARG A 377 7.00 -17.26 -20.05
N MET A 378 6.78 -15.97 -19.82
CA MET A 378 6.17 -15.11 -20.83
C MET A 378 7.09 -14.91 -22.05
N THR A 379 8.41 -14.95 -21.83
CA THR A 379 9.42 -14.71 -22.88
C THR A 379 10.28 -15.93 -23.17
N TYR A 380 10.33 -16.94 -22.31
CA TYR A 380 11.21 -18.11 -22.46
C TYR A 380 12.69 -17.74 -22.71
N GLY A 381 13.11 -16.57 -22.21
CA GLY A 381 14.45 -16.03 -22.42
C GLY A 381 14.75 -15.51 -23.83
N PHE A 382 13.76 -15.41 -24.73
CA PHE A 382 13.94 -14.79 -26.04
C PHE A 382 14.45 -13.36 -25.90
N LYS A 383 15.35 -12.97 -26.80
CA LYS A 383 15.74 -11.56 -26.91
C LYS A 383 14.61 -10.76 -27.55
N GLN A 384 14.56 -9.47 -27.25
CA GLN A 384 13.69 -8.53 -27.96
C GLN A 384 14.09 -8.50 -29.45
N VAL A 385 13.08 -8.62 -30.31
CA VAL A 385 13.14 -8.59 -31.78
C VAL A 385 12.71 -7.24 -32.36
N SER A 386 12.13 -6.37 -31.52
CA SER A 386 11.83 -4.97 -31.83
C SER A 386 12.11 -4.08 -30.62
N ALA A 387 11.72 -2.81 -30.67
CA ALA A 387 12.10 -1.82 -29.67
C ALA A 387 11.51 -2.13 -28.27
N ALA A 388 12.37 -2.02 -27.26
CA ALA A 388 12.04 -1.99 -25.84
C ALA A 388 11.39 -0.65 -25.42
N GLY A 389 10.80 -0.60 -24.23
CA GLY A 389 10.32 0.63 -23.59
C GLY A 389 9.14 1.31 -24.27
N GLN A 390 8.37 0.58 -25.10
CA GLN A 390 7.14 1.13 -25.68
C GLN A 390 6.07 1.29 -24.59
N ALA A 391 5.17 2.25 -24.80
CA ALA A 391 4.03 2.43 -23.92
C ALA A 391 3.20 1.13 -23.80
N PRO A 392 2.58 0.88 -22.63
CA PRO A 392 1.69 -0.26 -22.45
C PRO A 392 0.57 -0.31 -23.48
N VAL A 393 0.14 -1.53 -23.86
CA VAL A 393 -0.95 -1.75 -24.81
C VAL A 393 -1.89 -2.79 -24.23
N VAL A 394 -3.06 -2.35 -23.78
CA VAL A 394 -4.11 -3.21 -23.23
C VAL A 394 -5.21 -3.36 -24.29
N PRO A 395 -5.48 -4.58 -24.81
CA PRO A 395 -6.56 -4.82 -25.75
C PRO A 395 -7.93 -4.44 -25.20
N ASP A 396 -8.84 -4.01 -26.06
CA ASP A 396 -10.22 -3.76 -25.67
C ASP A 396 -10.90 -5.05 -25.16
N GLY A 397 -11.67 -4.91 -24.07
CA GLY A 397 -12.31 -6.04 -23.39
C GLY A 397 -11.39 -6.75 -22.40
N ALA A 398 -10.06 -6.55 -22.44
CA ALA A 398 -9.14 -7.24 -21.54
C ALA A 398 -9.34 -6.84 -20.07
N GLU A 399 -9.91 -5.65 -19.79
CA GLU A 399 -10.37 -5.26 -18.46
C GLU A 399 -11.33 -6.28 -17.84
N ASN A 400 -12.04 -7.06 -18.67
CA ASN A 400 -12.97 -8.06 -18.19
C ASN A 400 -12.27 -9.26 -17.54
N LEU A 401 -10.99 -9.51 -17.84
CA LEU A 401 -10.18 -10.56 -17.20
C LEU A 401 -10.01 -10.34 -15.68
N LEU A 402 -10.22 -9.11 -15.21
CA LEU A 402 -10.07 -8.70 -13.81
C LEU A 402 -11.40 -8.44 -13.09
N LEU A 403 -12.55 -8.82 -13.68
CA LEU A 403 -13.88 -8.49 -13.14
C LEU A 403 -14.13 -9.01 -11.72
N THR A 404 -13.69 -10.23 -11.42
CA THR A 404 -13.90 -10.87 -10.12
C THR A 404 -12.82 -10.46 -9.12
N ALA A 405 -11.60 -10.18 -9.58
CA ALA A 405 -10.51 -9.67 -8.73
C ALA A 405 -10.74 -8.22 -8.29
N PHE A 406 -11.32 -7.39 -9.16
CA PHE A 406 -11.54 -5.96 -8.91
C PHE A 406 -12.95 -5.53 -9.33
N PRO A 407 -14.01 -6.05 -8.68
CA PRO A 407 -15.40 -5.80 -9.06
C PRO A 407 -15.83 -4.34 -8.83
N THR A 408 -15.13 -3.62 -7.95
CA THR A 408 -15.44 -2.22 -7.60
C THR A 408 -14.72 -1.19 -8.47
N LEU A 409 -13.71 -1.61 -9.24
CA LEU A 409 -12.99 -0.71 -10.16
C LEU A 409 -13.81 -0.44 -11.43
N THR A 410 -13.56 0.70 -12.07
CA THR A 410 -14.06 0.97 -13.43
C THR A 410 -13.27 0.19 -14.48
N ASP A 411 -13.78 0.13 -15.71
CA ASP A 411 -13.07 -0.48 -16.84
C ASP A 411 -11.69 0.17 -17.05
N ASP A 412 -11.62 1.50 -17.04
CA ASP A 412 -10.36 2.24 -17.18
C ASP A 412 -9.37 1.94 -16.04
N GLN A 413 -9.87 1.80 -14.81
CA GLN A 413 -9.05 1.43 -13.65
C GLN A 413 -8.50 0.00 -13.78
N ARG A 414 -9.31 -0.96 -14.25
CA ARG A 414 -8.84 -2.33 -14.56
C ARG A 414 -7.84 -2.34 -15.71
N LYS A 415 -8.04 -1.55 -16.77
CA LYS A 415 -7.05 -1.37 -17.85
C LYS A 415 -5.73 -0.83 -17.30
N ALA A 416 -5.76 0.13 -16.37
CA ALA A 416 -4.55 0.65 -15.73
C ALA A 416 -3.80 -0.41 -14.90
N VAL A 417 -4.52 -1.31 -14.21
CA VAL A 417 -3.89 -2.45 -13.51
C VAL A 417 -3.19 -3.40 -14.50
N LEU A 418 -3.86 -3.74 -15.61
CA LEU A 418 -3.27 -4.58 -16.66
C LEU A 418 -2.04 -3.91 -17.27
N ALA A 419 -2.13 -2.63 -17.63
CA ALA A 419 -1.02 -1.85 -18.16
C ALA A 419 0.19 -1.82 -17.21
N ALA A 420 -0.04 -1.64 -15.90
CA ALA A 420 1.01 -1.66 -14.88
C ALA A 420 1.63 -3.05 -14.66
N SER A 421 0.91 -4.11 -15.04
CA SER A 421 1.40 -5.49 -14.93
C SER A 421 2.31 -5.90 -16.09
N GLU A 422 2.27 -5.20 -17.23
CA GLU A 422 2.92 -5.63 -18.47
C GLU A 422 4.43 -5.90 -18.33
N ILE A 423 4.92 -6.92 -19.05
CA ILE A 423 6.35 -7.05 -19.34
C ILE A 423 6.77 -6.03 -20.40
N ASP A 424 8.08 -5.75 -20.48
CA ASP A 424 8.63 -4.81 -21.46
C ASP A 424 8.30 -5.21 -22.92
N SER A 425 8.25 -4.23 -23.81
CA SER A 425 7.88 -4.42 -25.21
C SER A 425 8.96 -5.12 -26.04
N GLY A 426 8.60 -5.58 -27.23
CA GLY A 426 9.53 -5.98 -28.26
C GLY A 426 9.99 -7.43 -28.22
N TYR A 427 9.48 -8.25 -27.30
CA TYR A 427 9.67 -9.71 -27.36
C TYR A 427 8.93 -10.34 -28.56
N PRO A 428 9.29 -11.56 -28.99
CA PRO A 428 8.58 -12.24 -30.05
C PRO A 428 7.06 -12.31 -29.84
N LEU A 429 6.31 -12.13 -30.93
CA LEU A 429 4.85 -12.04 -31.02
C LEU A 429 4.23 -10.75 -30.45
N ASP A 430 5.03 -9.87 -29.82
CA ASP A 430 4.54 -8.60 -29.31
C ASP A 430 3.86 -7.75 -30.39
N ALA A 431 4.50 -7.63 -31.56
CA ALA A 431 4.06 -6.71 -32.61
C ALA A 431 2.70 -7.05 -33.23
N SER A 432 2.29 -8.33 -33.20
CA SER A 432 1.00 -8.78 -33.74
C SER A 432 -0.04 -9.09 -32.67
N SER A 433 0.37 -9.28 -31.41
CA SER A 433 -0.51 -9.77 -30.33
C SER A 433 -1.51 -8.74 -29.79
N GLU A 434 -1.51 -7.51 -30.32
CA GLU A 434 -2.34 -6.40 -29.83
C GLU A 434 -2.14 -6.07 -28.33
N GLY A 435 -1.05 -6.53 -27.73
CA GLY A 435 -0.74 -6.37 -26.30
C GLY A 435 -0.93 -7.63 -25.45
N PHE A 436 -1.60 -8.67 -25.95
CA PHE A 436 -1.78 -9.94 -25.22
C PHE A 436 -0.47 -10.62 -24.84
N GLN A 437 0.61 -10.39 -25.60
CA GLN A 437 1.93 -10.91 -25.23
C GLN A 437 2.50 -10.24 -23.97
N ARG A 438 2.12 -8.99 -23.69
CA ARG A 438 2.68 -8.19 -22.59
C ARG A 438 1.97 -8.39 -21.27
N ILE A 439 0.66 -8.66 -21.27
CA ILE A 439 -0.14 -8.74 -20.04
C ILE A 439 0.37 -9.87 -19.13
N ASN A 440 0.76 -9.51 -17.90
CA ASN A 440 1.18 -10.44 -16.86
C ASN A 440 0.04 -10.68 -15.86
N LEU A 441 -0.78 -11.69 -16.12
CA LEU A 441 -1.96 -11.97 -15.30
C LEU A 441 -1.60 -12.44 -13.88
N ALA A 442 -0.51 -13.19 -13.69
CA ALA A 442 -0.08 -13.59 -12.34
C ALA A 442 0.23 -12.35 -11.48
N LYS A 443 0.94 -11.38 -12.05
CA LYS A 443 1.20 -10.09 -11.39
C LYS A 443 -0.12 -9.31 -11.17
N ALA A 444 -0.98 -9.20 -12.17
CA ALA A 444 -2.24 -8.47 -12.07
C ALA A 444 -3.18 -9.00 -10.96
N PHE A 445 -3.28 -10.33 -10.79
CA PHE A 445 -4.10 -10.94 -9.72
C PHE A 445 -3.54 -10.71 -8.31
N SER A 446 -2.29 -10.24 -8.17
CA SER A 446 -1.67 -9.90 -6.88
C SER A 446 -1.71 -8.40 -6.56
N ALA A 447 -2.47 -7.60 -7.33
CA ALA A 447 -2.40 -6.15 -7.23
C ALA A 447 -3.18 -5.59 -6.02
N LYS A 448 -2.57 -4.62 -5.33
CA LYS A 448 -3.25 -3.70 -4.41
C LYS A 448 -3.39 -2.36 -5.10
N VAL A 449 -4.63 -1.96 -5.33
CA VAL A 449 -4.97 -0.69 -5.99
C VAL A 449 -5.37 0.31 -4.93
N THR A 450 -4.63 1.42 -4.85
CA THR A 450 -4.97 2.55 -3.98
C THR A 450 -5.64 3.61 -4.83
N LEU A 451 -6.89 3.94 -4.51
CA LEU A 451 -7.64 5.03 -5.11
C LEU A 451 -7.48 6.29 -4.26
N ASP A 452 -7.63 7.46 -4.87
CA ASP A 452 -7.80 8.71 -4.15
C ASP A 452 -9.05 8.70 -3.25
N GLU A 453 -9.21 9.70 -2.38
CA GLU A 453 -10.35 9.82 -1.47
C GLU A 453 -11.70 9.74 -2.23
N SER A 454 -11.75 10.29 -3.45
CA SER A 454 -12.94 10.27 -4.30
C SER A 454 -13.27 8.89 -4.88
N GLY A 455 -12.32 7.94 -4.87
CA GLY A 455 -12.45 6.63 -5.51
C GLY A 455 -12.35 6.68 -7.03
N LYS A 456 -11.91 7.79 -7.62
CA LYS A 456 -11.91 8.02 -9.07
C LYS A 456 -10.54 7.77 -9.68
N THR A 457 -9.47 8.18 -9.02
CA THR A 457 -8.11 8.14 -9.58
C THR A 457 -7.29 7.10 -8.84
N ILE A 458 -6.55 6.27 -9.57
CA ILE A 458 -5.56 5.38 -8.95
C ILE A 458 -4.34 6.23 -8.57
N THR A 459 -3.99 6.23 -7.28
CA THR A 459 -2.83 6.93 -6.72
C THR A 459 -1.62 6.01 -6.59
N ALA A 460 -1.83 4.71 -6.39
CA ALA A 460 -0.76 3.71 -6.36
C ALA A 460 -1.26 2.33 -6.78
N ILE A 461 -0.37 1.53 -7.37
CA ILE A 461 -0.55 0.09 -7.60
C ILE A 461 0.71 -0.61 -7.09
N SER A 462 0.54 -1.57 -6.19
CA SER A 462 1.62 -2.50 -5.81
C SER A 462 1.23 -3.92 -6.17
N PHE A 463 2.21 -4.81 -6.33
CA PHE A 463 2.02 -6.22 -6.70
C PHE A 463 2.65 -7.14 -5.66
N GLY A 464 2.34 -8.44 -5.72
CA GLY A 464 2.81 -9.44 -4.76
C GLY A 464 1.97 -9.53 -3.47
N ASN A 465 0.80 -8.90 -3.43
CA ASN A 465 -0.05 -8.92 -2.23
C ASN A 465 -0.75 -10.29 -2.05
N SER A 466 -1.16 -10.59 -0.81
CA SER A 466 -1.84 -11.85 -0.42
C SER A 466 -3.22 -12.04 -1.07
N ALA A 467 -3.84 -10.97 -1.57
CA ALA A 467 -5.04 -11.02 -2.40
C ALA A 467 -5.14 -9.74 -3.25
N PRO A 468 -5.88 -9.78 -4.37
CA PRO A 468 -6.25 -8.56 -5.08
C PRO A 468 -7.11 -7.68 -4.16
N THR A 469 -6.70 -6.43 -3.96
CA THR A 469 -7.39 -5.51 -3.03
C THR A 469 -7.55 -4.11 -3.62
N VAL A 470 -8.65 -3.46 -3.26
CA VAL A 470 -8.87 -2.03 -3.54
C VAL A 470 -8.99 -1.30 -2.22
N VAL A 471 -8.11 -0.34 -2.00
CA VAL A 471 -8.16 0.56 -0.85
C VAL A 471 -8.31 1.99 -1.34
N LYS A 472 -8.86 2.86 -0.50
CA LYS A 472 -8.82 4.31 -0.73
C LYS A 472 -7.74 4.90 0.14
N THR A 473 -7.06 5.94 -0.32
CA THR A 473 -6.32 6.84 0.54
C THR A 473 -7.27 7.28 1.65
N PRO A 474 -6.95 7.01 2.93
CA PRO A 474 -7.75 7.50 4.04
C PRO A 474 -7.96 9.01 3.86
N SER A 475 -9.18 9.51 4.08
CA SER A 475 -9.36 10.96 4.10
C SER A 475 -8.38 11.53 5.14
N SER A 476 -7.74 12.66 4.85
CA SER A 476 -6.90 13.35 5.85
C SER A 476 -7.67 13.70 7.13
N LYS A 477 -9.01 13.58 7.09
CA LYS A 477 -9.94 13.80 8.20
C LYS A 477 -10.21 12.55 9.06
N ASP A 478 -10.05 11.33 8.52
CA ASP A 478 -10.27 10.07 9.23
C ASP A 478 -8.96 9.35 9.61
N ALA A 479 -7.85 9.68 8.93
CA ALA A 479 -6.54 9.07 9.18
C ALA A 479 -6.11 9.19 10.65
N ILE A 480 -6.27 10.37 11.24
CA ILE A 480 -5.94 10.62 12.65
C ILE A 480 -6.81 9.79 13.60
N THR A 481 -8.10 9.63 13.29
CA THR A 481 -8.99 8.78 14.11
C THR A 481 -8.50 7.33 14.09
N ASN A 482 -8.07 6.81 12.95
CA ASN A 482 -7.55 5.44 12.86
C ASN A 482 -6.24 5.25 13.65
N LEU A 483 -5.31 6.20 13.52
CA LEU A 483 -4.02 6.18 14.23
C LEU A 483 -4.17 6.21 15.77
N LEU A 484 -5.31 6.65 16.27
CA LEU A 484 -5.57 6.84 17.70
C LEU A 484 -6.62 5.86 18.26
N THR A 485 -6.99 4.82 17.50
CA THR A 485 -8.02 3.84 17.89
C THR A 485 -7.73 3.13 19.22
N ASP A 486 -6.46 3.01 19.62
CA ASP A 486 -6.08 2.48 20.93
C ASP A 486 -6.69 3.24 22.10
N PHE A 487 -7.04 4.52 21.94
CA PHE A 487 -7.66 5.30 23.01
C PHE A 487 -8.99 4.68 23.50
N ASN A 488 -9.72 3.95 22.64
CA ASN A 488 -10.94 3.23 23.01
C ASN A 488 -10.69 2.09 24.02
N LYS A 489 -9.44 1.64 24.19
CA LYS A 489 -9.09 0.71 25.26
C LYS A 489 -9.15 1.38 26.62
N TYR A 490 -9.02 2.70 26.70
CA TYR A 490 -8.95 3.45 27.95
C TYR A 490 -10.24 4.20 28.28
N PHE A 491 -10.85 4.81 27.27
CA PHE A 491 -12.10 5.55 27.40
C PHE A 491 -13.00 5.33 26.18
N VAL A 492 -14.29 5.08 26.41
CA VAL A 492 -15.28 4.94 25.35
C VAL A 492 -16.37 5.99 25.52
N ALA A 493 -16.62 6.78 24.46
CA ALA A 493 -17.65 7.81 24.46
C ALA A 493 -19.02 7.24 24.84
N GLY A 494 -19.72 7.92 25.76
CA GLY A 494 -21.03 7.49 26.27
C GLY A 494 -20.99 6.30 27.24
N VAL A 495 -19.84 5.63 27.41
CA VAL A 495 -19.65 4.53 28.37
C VAL A 495 -18.79 4.98 29.55
N GLY A 496 -17.69 5.70 29.30
CA GLY A 496 -16.75 6.17 30.32
C GLY A 496 -15.42 5.40 30.31
N VAL A 497 -14.74 5.40 31.45
CA VAL A 497 -13.45 4.70 31.66
C VAL A 497 -13.65 3.19 31.63
N THR A 498 -12.80 2.48 30.90
CA THR A 498 -12.82 1.01 30.83
C THR A 498 -12.06 0.38 32.00
N ASP A 499 -12.08 -0.96 32.12
CA ASP A 499 -11.25 -1.65 33.12
C ASP A 499 -9.75 -1.56 32.81
N GLU A 500 -9.37 -1.71 31.53
CA GLU A 500 -7.99 -1.56 31.07
C GLU A 500 -7.48 -0.11 31.19
N GLY A 501 -8.38 0.87 31.09
CA GLY A 501 -8.09 2.29 31.17
C GLY A 501 -7.84 2.84 32.57
N LYS A 502 -8.16 2.08 33.62
CA LYS A 502 -8.18 2.62 34.98
C LYS A 502 -6.83 3.18 35.42
N SER A 503 -5.75 2.39 35.33
CA SER A 503 -4.41 2.84 35.74
C SER A 503 -3.87 3.91 34.80
N VAL A 504 -4.14 3.78 33.49
CA VAL A 504 -3.69 4.74 32.48
C VAL A 504 -4.32 6.10 32.74
N LEU A 505 -5.64 6.19 32.87
CA LEU A 505 -6.32 7.47 33.07
C LEU A 505 -6.15 8.02 34.49
N GLU A 506 -5.85 7.18 35.49
CA GLU A 506 -5.42 7.65 36.81
C GLU A 506 -4.07 8.39 36.73
N HIS A 507 -3.07 7.83 36.04
CA HIS A 507 -1.79 8.52 35.79
C HIS A 507 -1.99 9.81 34.96
N ASP A 508 -2.85 9.76 33.94
CA ASP A 508 -3.19 10.91 33.09
C ASP A 508 -3.80 12.06 33.92
N ASP A 509 -4.73 11.74 34.83
CA ASP A 509 -5.36 12.68 35.76
C ASP A 509 -4.33 13.25 36.78
N GLU A 510 -3.52 12.40 37.42
CA GLU A 510 -2.53 12.81 38.42
C GLU A 510 -1.47 13.74 37.85
N LEU A 511 -0.93 13.39 36.68
CA LEU A 511 0.09 14.19 36.02
C LEU A 511 -0.48 15.54 35.56
N THR A 512 -1.73 15.55 35.09
CA THR A 512 -2.43 16.79 34.72
C THR A 512 -2.57 17.73 35.92
N GLU A 513 -3.05 17.22 37.06
CA GLU A 513 -3.14 18.02 38.29
C GLU A 513 -1.76 18.52 38.73
N SER A 514 -0.74 17.68 38.71
CA SER A 514 0.61 18.05 39.16
C SER A 514 1.21 19.17 38.31
N ILE A 515 1.22 19.01 36.99
CA ILE A 515 1.78 19.99 36.04
C ILE A 515 1.02 21.33 36.15
N ASN A 516 -0.32 21.29 36.10
CA ASN A 516 -1.14 22.50 36.20
C ASN A 516 -0.94 23.23 37.54
N ASN A 517 -1.02 22.52 38.67
CA ASN A 517 -0.87 23.14 39.99
C ASN A 517 0.54 23.69 40.22
N LYS A 518 1.58 23.01 39.73
CA LYS A 518 2.97 23.48 39.85
C LYS A 518 3.18 24.76 39.04
N ALA A 519 2.71 24.80 37.79
CA ALA A 519 2.85 25.96 36.92
C ALA A 519 2.01 27.16 37.40
N PHE A 520 0.79 26.92 37.90
CA PHE A 520 -0.09 27.97 38.43
C PHE A 520 0.54 28.76 39.59
N GLY A 521 1.40 28.10 40.39
CA GLY A 521 2.02 28.72 41.56
C GLY A 521 0.98 29.23 42.55
N THR A 522 1.01 30.54 42.84
CA THR A 522 0.09 31.17 43.80
C THR A 522 -1.17 31.76 43.18
N ASP A 523 -1.09 32.29 41.96
CA ASP A 523 -2.16 33.12 41.37
C ASP A 523 -2.32 32.98 39.84
N GLY A 524 -1.65 32.02 39.20
CA GLY A 524 -1.78 31.77 37.76
C GLY A 524 -1.14 32.85 36.88
N LYS A 525 -0.12 33.54 37.41
CA LYS A 525 0.62 34.61 36.71
C LYS A 525 2.12 34.32 36.62
N THR A 526 2.52 33.06 36.71
CA THR A 526 3.93 32.69 36.55
C THR A 526 4.39 32.93 35.12
N GLU A 527 5.70 32.97 34.91
CA GLU A 527 6.27 33.05 33.55
C GLU A 527 5.81 31.87 32.67
N GLN A 528 5.61 30.69 33.27
CA GLN A 528 5.10 29.52 32.55
C GLN A 528 3.63 29.70 32.16
N ASP A 529 2.79 30.28 33.03
CA ASP A 529 1.39 30.59 32.69
C ASP A 529 1.32 31.58 31.53
N GLN A 530 2.12 32.66 31.58
CA GLN A 530 2.16 33.65 30.50
C GLN A 530 2.64 33.06 29.17
N ARG A 531 3.64 32.17 29.22
CA ARG A 531 4.09 31.44 28.04
C ARG A 531 3.02 30.51 27.50
N ALA A 532 2.28 29.83 28.38
CA ALA A 532 1.19 28.97 27.97
C ALA A 532 0.04 29.74 27.31
N LEU A 533 -0.24 30.97 27.77
CA LEU A 533 -1.17 31.89 27.11
C LEU A 533 -0.68 32.31 25.72
N SER A 534 0.61 32.65 25.58
CA SER A 534 1.20 32.96 24.27
C SER A 534 1.08 31.79 23.30
N ASP A 535 1.38 30.57 23.74
CA ASP A 535 1.26 29.35 22.92
C ASP A 535 -0.19 29.04 22.58
N ALA A 536 -1.14 29.52 23.39
CA ALA A 536 -2.55 29.33 23.13
C ALA A 536 -3.13 30.19 22.00
N GLN A 537 -2.42 31.24 21.58
CA GLN A 537 -2.87 32.12 20.50
C GLN A 537 -2.81 31.47 19.11
N MET A 538 -2.21 30.27 18.99
CA MET A 538 -2.00 29.59 17.70
C MET A 538 -1.34 30.51 16.67
N ASN A 539 -0.30 31.20 17.10
CA ASN A 539 0.56 32.01 16.25
C ASN A 539 1.96 31.39 16.26
N SER A 540 2.32 30.69 15.18
CA SER A 540 3.58 29.98 15.07
C SER A 540 4.80 30.91 15.15
N THR A 541 4.69 32.14 14.65
CA THR A 541 5.75 33.15 14.79
C THR A 541 6.03 33.45 16.26
N ASN A 542 5.00 33.67 17.08
CA ASN A 542 5.18 33.94 18.52
C ASN A 542 5.52 32.68 19.33
N THR A 543 5.04 31.51 18.88
CA THR A 543 5.23 30.24 19.60
C THR A 543 6.62 29.66 19.37
N LEU A 544 7.15 29.74 18.15
CA LEU A 544 8.33 28.96 17.72
C LEU A 544 9.61 29.78 17.53
N TYR A 545 9.55 31.11 17.44
CA TYR A 545 10.75 31.90 17.11
C TYR A 545 11.91 31.66 18.08
N ASP A 546 11.62 31.48 19.37
CA ASP A 546 12.64 31.31 20.40
C ASP A 546 13.31 29.91 20.37
N ALA A 547 12.72 28.95 19.66
CA ALA A 547 13.39 27.68 19.33
C ALA A 547 14.67 27.90 18.51
N LEU A 548 14.77 29.02 17.80
CA LEU A 548 15.94 29.36 16.98
C LEU A 548 17.03 30.08 17.81
N GLY A 549 16.81 30.25 19.12
CA GLY A 549 17.67 31.02 20.01
C GLY A 549 17.51 32.54 19.85
N PRO A 550 18.15 33.35 20.72
CA PRO A 550 17.87 34.78 20.83
C PRO A 550 18.19 35.59 19.56
N VAL A 551 19.18 35.18 18.77
CA VAL A 551 19.64 35.92 17.58
C VAL A 551 18.84 35.54 16.34
N LEU A 552 18.92 34.27 15.91
CA LEU A 552 18.19 33.79 14.72
C LEU A 552 16.67 33.85 14.92
N GLY A 553 16.20 33.61 16.14
CA GLY A 553 14.79 33.76 16.50
C GLY A 553 14.29 35.18 16.34
N LYS A 554 15.09 36.18 16.75
CA LYS A 554 14.78 37.59 16.51
C LYS A 554 14.70 37.90 15.02
N TYR A 555 15.66 37.44 14.21
CA TYR A 555 15.63 37.67 12.76
C TYR A 555 14.40 37.04 12.10
N TYR A 556 14.08 35.80 12.46
CA TYR A 556 12.89 35.11 11.97
C TYR A 556 11.62 35.88 12.33
N LYS A 557 11.46 36.25 13.60
CA LYS A 557 10.29 37.00 14.08
C LYS A 557 10.15 38.36 13.39
N ASP A 558 11.22 39.16 13.33
CA ASP A 558 11.20 40.48 12.69
C ASP A 558 10.81 40.36 11.19
N ALA A 559 11.24 39.28 10.52
CA ALA A 559 10.93 39.04 9.11
C ALA A 559 9.48 38.62 8.90
N ALA A 560 9.00 37.68 9.72
CA ALA A 560 7.63 37.21 9.69
C ALA A 560 6.65 38.35 10.01
N ASP A 561 6.89 39.11 11.08
CA ASP A 561 6.06 40.27 11.46
C ASP A 561 6.05 41.36 10.37
N ALA A 562 7.11 41.47 9.58
CA ALA A 562 7.24 42.40 8.46
C ALA A 562 6.75 41.85 7.10
N GLY A 563 6.22 40.62 7.05
CA GLY A 563 5.76 39.99 5.81
C GLY A 563 6.87 39.71 4.79
N LYS A 564 8.11 39.52 5.25
CA LYS A 564 9.29 39.27 4.39
C LYS A 564 9.55 37.80 4.09
N LEU A 565 8.72 36.90 4.62
CA LEU A 565 8.82 35.45 4.45
C LEU A 565 7.55 34.83 3.84
N PRO A 566 7.03 35.33 2.70
CA PRO A 566 5.76 34.85 2.14
C PRO A 566 5.77 33.38 1.70
N GLN A 567 6.90 32.83 1.24
CA GLN A 567 6.97 31.40 0.89
C GLN A 567 6.95 30.53 2.14
N THR A 568 7.68 30.97 3.17
CA THR A 568 7.70 30.30 4.49
C THR A 568 6.32 30.31 5.13
N GLU A 569 5.63 31.46 5.12
CA GLU A 569 4.27 31.61 5.63
C GLU A 569 3.28 30.71 4.91
N ALA A 570 3.27 30.73 3.57
CA ALA A 570 2.38 29.89 2.77
C ALA A 570 2.62 28.39 2.98
N TYR A 571 3.89 27.98 3.09
CA TYR A 571 4.24 26.60 3.38
C TYR A 571 3.77 26.18 4.78
N LEU A 572 4.02 26.98 5.80
CA LEU A 572 3.56 26.70 7.16
C LEU A 572 2.03 26.70 7.26
N GLU A 573 1.32 27.57 6.54
CA GLU A 573 -0.15 27.53 6.45
C GLU A 573 -0.63 26.20 5.84
N LYS A 574 0.01 25.72 4.77
CA LYS A 574 -0.30 24.39 4.21
C LYS A 574 0.00 23.26 5.19
N MET A 575 1.03 23.38 6.02
CA MET A 575 1.32 22.39 7.07
C MET A 575 0.24 22.40 8.15
N ASP A 576 -0.29 23.56 8.54
CA ASP A 576 -1.43 23.63 9.46
C ASP A 576 -2.62 22.83 8.93
N GLU A 577 -2.95 23.01 7.66
CA GLU A 577 -4.07 22.33 6.99
C GLU A 577 -3.89 20.82 6.83
N SER A 578 -2.68 20.30 7.06
CA SER A 578 -2.35 18.88 6.83
C SER A 578 -2.97 17.92 7.84
N ALA A 579 -3.43 18.40 9.00
CA ALA A 579 -3.99 17.58 10.06
C ALA A 579 -5.23 18.24 10.68
N SER A 580 -6.32 17.48 10.87
CA SER A 580 -7.51 17.95 11.58
C SER A 580 -7.99 16.96 12.62
N THR A 581 -8.24 17.43 13.84
CA THR A 581 -8.71 16.60 14.96
C THR A 581 -10.23 16.55 15.09
N SER A 582 -10.98 17.22 14.20
CA SER A 582 -12.44 17.35 14.31
C SER A 582 -13.18 16.01 14.42
N VAL A 583 -12.85 15.06 13.54
CA VAL A 583 -13.52 13.75 13.52
C VAL A 583 -13.14 12.94 14.76
N ALA A 584 -11.84 12.85 15.06
CA ALA A 584 -11.35 12.14 16.25
C ALA A 584 -11.99 12.68 17.53
N LYS A 585 -12.07 14.01 17.71
CA LYS A 585 -12.73 14.64 18.86
C LYS A 585 -14.22 14.29 18.95
N ALA A 586 -14.91 14.27 17.82
CA ALA A 586 -16.32 13.89 17.77
C ALA A 586 -16.54 12.40 18.08
N THR A 587 -15.57 11.55 17.73
CA THR A 587 -15.57 10.11 17.99
C THR A 587 -15.30 9.79 19.47
N TYR A 588 -14.23 10.33 20.04
CA TYR A 588 -13.78 9.94 21.38
C TYR A 588 -14.49 10.70 22.51
N GLN A 589 -14.91 11.95 22.27
CA GLN A 589 -15.68 12.78 23.22
C GLN A 589 -15.14 12.77 24.67
N HIS A 590 -13.83 12.67 24.86
CA HIS A 590 -13.21 12.65 26.17
C HIS A 590 -13.43 14.01 26.88
N PRO A 591 -13.92 14.08 28.13
CA PRO A 591 -14.15 15.34 28.83
C PRO A 591 -12.84 16.04 29.19
N ARG A 592 -12.82 17.38 29.18
CA ARG A 592 -11.64 18.18 29.55
C ARG A 592 -11.32 18.11 31.06
N PRO A 593 -10.06 18.37 31.48
CA PRO A 593 -9.65 18.22 32.88
C PRO A 593 -10.43 19.10 33.85
N TYR A 594 -10.74 20.34 33.46
CA TYR A 594 -11.44 21.32 34.32
C TYR A 594 -12.97 21.11 34.41
N VAL A 595 -13.52 20.13 33.67
CA VAL A 595 -14.97 19.90 33.61
C VAL A 595 -15.42 19.09 34.82
N ASP A 596 -16.58 19.46 35.38
CA ASP A 596 -17.25 18.66 36.41
C ASP A 596 -17.87 17.40 35.77
N ARG A 597 -17.20 16.25 35.93
CA ARG A 597 -17.63 14.95 35.37
C ARG A 597 -18.86 14.37 36.09
N VAL A 598 -19.24 14.93 37.25
CA VAL A 598 -20.47 14.54 37.98
C VAL A 598 -21.73 15.03 37.29
N ASN A 599 -21.68 16.24 36.72
CA ASN A 599 -22.82 16.93 36.12
C ASN A 599 -22.65 17.17 34.61
N PHE A 600 -21.74 16.45 33.96
CA PHE A 600 -21.42 16.66 32.55
C PHE A 600 -22.62 16.35 31.66
N ASN A 601 -23.14 17.38 30.99
CA ASN A 601 -24.34 17.32 30.14
C ASN A 601 -25.55 16.67 30.82
N GLY A 602 -25.70 16.87 32.14
CA GLY A 602 -26.83 16.33 32.91
C GLY A 602 -26.71 14.85 33.25
N THR A 603 -25.54 14.24 33.02
CA THR A 603 -25.24 12.84 33.37
C THR A 603 -23.97 12.77 34.21
N THR A 604 -23.89 11.77 35.08
CA THR A 604 -22.65 11.43 35.78
C THR A 604 -21.85 10.47 34.91
N LEU A 605 -20.64 10.88 34.52
CA LEU A 605 -19.75 10.03 33.75
C LEU A 605 -19.27 8.84 34.59
N ASN A 606 -19.22 7.66 33.98
CA ASN A 606 -18.64 6.49 34.63
C ASN A 606 -17.11 6.59 34.59
N MET A 607 -16.52 6.91 35.73
CA MET A 607 -15.07 7.05 35.86
C MET A 607 -14.38 5.77 36.32
N ASN A 608 -15.12 4.65 36.45
CA ASN A 608 -14.60 3.34 36.87
C ASN A 608 -13.65 3.37 38.09
N GLY A 609 -13.94 4.27 39.04
CA GLY A 609 -13.15 4.46 40.26
C GLY A 609 -12.01 5.48 40.17
N THR A 610 -11.77 6.13 39.03
CA THR A 610 -10.92 7.33 38.95
C THR A 610 -11.67 8.57 39.46
N LYS A 611 -10.97 9.70 39.58
CA LYS A 611 -11.54 10.94 40.16
C LYS A 611 -12.66 11.50 39.27
N GLN A 612 -13.78 11.82 39.92
CA GLN A 612 -14.90 12.52 39.27
C GLN A 612 -14.65 14.03 39.09
N THR A 613 -13.78 14.61 39.89
CA THR A 613 -13.42 16.02 39.80
C THR A 613 -11.92 16.15 40.06
N LEU A 614 -11.23 16.81 39.14
CA LEU A 614 -9.82 17.14 39.27
C LEU A 614 -9.64 18.52 39.91
N ASN A 615 -8.60 18.67 40.72
CA ASN A 615 -8.13 19.94 41.26
C ASN A 615 -7.32 20.70 40.21
N ILE A 616 -8.03 21.16 39.17
CA ILE A 616 -7.47 22.04 38.14
C ILE A 616 -7.61 23.50 38.55
N LYS A 617 -6.52 24.26 38.45
CA LYS A 617 -6.50 25.71 38.58
C LYS A 617 -6.64 26.35 37.22
N LYS A 618 -7.73 27.10 37.05
CA LYS A 618 -7.95 27.91 35.85
C LYS A 618 -7.02 29.11 35.86
N VAL A 619 -6.25 29.28 34.81
CA VAL A 619 -5.33 30.41 34.63
C VAL A 619 -6.17 31.66 34.31
N PRO A 620 -6.11 32.75 35.12
CA PRO A 620 -7.00 33.91 34.95
C PRO A 620 -6.89 34.60 33.57
N GLY A 621 -5.71 34.54 32.95
CA GLY A 621 -5.50 35.05 31.60
C GLY A 621 -6.23 34.25 30.52
N TYR A 622 -6.61 33.00 30.78
CA TYR A 622 -7.37 32.17 29.85
C TYR A 622 -8.90 32.32 30.05
N GLU A 623 -9.32 32.87 31.19
CA GLU A 623 -10.69 33.34 31.42
C GLU A 623 -10.97 34.71 30.78
N ASN A 624 -9.91 35.45 30.43
CA ASN A 624 -9.96 36.76 29.78
C ASN A 624 -8.94 36.78 28.62
N PHE A 625 -9.04 35.80 27.73
CA PHE A 625 -8.02 35.52 26.73
C PHE A 625 -8.08 36.53 25.59
N ASP A 626 -6.92 37.10 25.25
CA ASP A 626 -6.74 37.96 24.09
C ASP A 626 -6.19 37.13 22.93
N TRP A 627 -7.04 36.93 21.91
CA TRP A 627 -6.65 36.29 20.68
C TRP A 627 -5.67 37.14 19.86
N GLY A 628 -5.58 38.46 20.10
CA GLY A 628 -4.72 39.38 19.37
C GLY A 628 -5.23 39.77 17.97
N ASP A 629 -6.46 39.38 17.63
CA ASP A 629 -7.17 39.70 16.39
C ASP A 629 -8.00 40.99 16.47
N GLY A 630 -8.05 41.61 17.66
CA GLY A 630 -8.81 42.82 17.92
C GLY A 630 -10.25 42.56 18.35
N GLU A 631 -10.65 41.30 18.50
CA GLU A 631 -11.93 40.91 19.11
C GLU A 631 -11.89 41.10 20.64
N PRO A 632 -13.06 41.19 21.31
CA PRO A 632 -13.13 41.27 22.76
C PRO A 632 -12.50 40.04 23.45
N LEU A 633 -12.04 40.23 24.70
CA LEU A 633 -11.52 39.12 25.51
C LEU A 633 -12.59 38.05 25.73
N ASP A 634 -12.22 36.80 25.52
CA ASP A 634 -13.11 35.64 25.63
C ASP A 634 -12.72 34.74 26.82
N ASN A 635 -13.69 34.08 27.44
CA ASN A 635 -13.44 33.01 28.41
C ASN A 635 -13.29 31.68 27.68
N GLU A 636 -12.05 31.28 27.42
CA GLU A 636 -11.76 30.09 26.62
C GLU A 636 -12.16 28.79 27.31
N TYR A 637 -12.26 28.76 28.64
CA TYR A 637 -12.79 27.59 29.33
C TYR A 637 -14.26 27.32 28.98
N ASP A 638 -15.07 28.36 28.76
CA ASP A 638 -16.47 28.21 28.42
C ASP A 638 -16.62 27.77 26.95
N GLY A 639 -15.83 28.35 26.04
CA GLY A 639 -15.82 27.98 24.63
C GLY A 639 -15.42 26.53 24.37
N LEU A 640 -14.56 25.97 25.22
CA LEU A 640 -14.06 24.60 25.10
C LEU A 640 -14.96 23.54 25.77
N TYR A 641 -15.95 23.94 26.57
CA TYR A 641 -16.75 23.03 27.41
C TYR A 641 -17.47 21.93 26.60
N ASN A 642 -17.99 22.26 25.41
CA ASN A 642 -18.74 21.33 24.55
C ASN A 642 -17.86 20.55 23.55
N SER A 643 -16.54 20.67 23.63
CA SER A 643 -15.60 20.03 22.70
C SER A 643 -14.73 19.02 23.42
N GLY A 644 -14.64 17.79 22.88
CA GLY A 644 -13.79 16.73 23.42
C GLY A 644 -12.32 17.13 23.53
N SER A 645 -11.65 16.64 24.57
CA SER A 645 -10.23 16.88 24.85
C SER A 645 -9.31 16.08 23.92
N PHE A 646 -9.61 14.80 23.69
CA PHE A 646 -8.76 13.89 22.92
C PHE A 646 -9.06 13.84 21.41
N PRO A 647 -8.03 13.88 20.53
CA PRO A 647 -6.67 14.36 20.78
C PRO A 647 -6.63 15.89 20.84
N SER A 648 -5.54 16.49 21.33
CA SER A 648 -5.41 17.95 21.43
C SER A 648 -5.21 18.61 20.06
N GLY A 649 -6.18 19.45 19.65
CA GLY A 649 -6.09 20.23 18.41
C GLY A 649 -4.99 21.29 18.43
N HIS A 650 -4.82 21.99 19.57
CA HIS A 650 -3.76 22.99 19.72
C HIS A 650 -2.35 22.35 19.74
N THR A 651 -2.23 21.16 20.30
CA THR A 651 -0.97 20.39 20.19
C THR A 651 -0.74 19.96 18.74
N THR A 652 -1.79 19.50 18.05
CA THR A 652 -1.69 19.14 16.62
C THR A 652 -1.21 20.33 15.79
N TYR A 653 -1.78 21.53 16.00
CA TYR A 653 -1.31 22.78 15.41
C TYR A 653 0.17 23.05 15.69
N ALA A 654 0.59 22.96 16.96
CA ALA A 654 1.98 23.18 17.33
C ALA A 654 2.92 22.18 16.63
N PHE A 655 2.52 20.91 16.51
CA PHE A 655 3.30 19.88 15.83
C PHE A 655 3.29 20.03 14.31
N THR A 656 2.19 20.40 13.66
CA THR A 656 2.21 20.63 12.20
C THR A 656 3.10 21.81 11.85
N GLN A 657 2.99 22.93 12.58
CA GLN A 657 3.86 24.10 12.42
C GLN A 657 5.32 23.77 12.72
N GLY A 658 5.56 23.07 13.83
CA GLY A 658 6.88 22.68 14.31
C GLY A 658 7.62 21.73 13.39
N VAL A 659 6.96 20.66 12.96
CA VAL A 659 7.51 19.67 12.03
C VAL A 659 7.74 20.32 10.67
N GLY A 660 6.81 21.18 10.22
CA GLY A 660 6.99 21.99 9.01
C GLY A 660 8.23 22.87 9.08
N LEU A 661 8.38 23.67 10.15
CA LEU A 661 9.53 24.55 10.34
C LEU A 661 10.84 23.75 10.46
N ALA A 662 10.83 22.63 11.19
CA ALA A 662 11.98 21.74 11.29
C ALA A 662 12.33 21.07 9.96
N ASN A 663 11.35 20.82 9.08
CA ASN A 663 11.62 20.32 7.74
C ASN A 663 12.34 21.37 6.87
N ILE A 664 12.02 22.67 7.00
CA ILE A 664 12.70 23.72 6.21
C ILE A 664 13.94 24.32 6.90
N LEU A 665 14.13 24.08 8.20
CA LEU A 665 15.29 24.47 9.00
C LEU A 665 15.81 23.32 9.90
N PRO A 666 16.18 22.15 9.32
CA PRO A 666 16.58 20.97 10.08
C PRO A 666 17.84 21.17 10.92
N GLU A 667 18.66 22.18 10.63
CA GLU A 667 19.85 22.52 11.43
C GLU A 667 19.52 22.82 12.91
N LEU A 668 18.31 23.33 13.17
CA LEU A 668 17.73 23.59 14.49
C LEU A 668 16.53 22.69 14.78
N GLY A 669 16.39 21.59 14.04
CA GLY A 669 15.23 20.69 14.14
C GLY A 669 15.06 20.10 15.53
N THR A 670 16.15 19.79 16.24
CA THR A 670 16.09 19.30 17.62
C THR A 670 15.48 20.33 18.57
N GLU A 671 15.91 21.58 18.49
CA GLU A 671 15.40 22.68 19.32
C GLU A 671 13.95 23.01 18.98
N ILE A 672 13.60 23.06 17.69
CA ILE A 672 12.22 23.29 17.21
C ILE A 672 11.29 22.21 17.75
N MET A 673 11.64 20.92 17.57
CA MET A 673 10.79 19.82 18.05
C MET A 673 10.67 19.83 19.58
N THR A 674 11.72 20.21 20.30
CA THR A 674 11.66 20.35 21.77
C THR A 674 10.72 21.48 22.18
N ARG A 675 10.81 22.66 21.54
CA ARG A 675 9.93 23.80 21.82
C ARG A 675 8.46 23.49 21.55
N VAL A 676 8.20 22.73 20.50
CA VAL A 676 6.86 22.25 20.11
C VAL A 676 6.29 21.29 21.16
N SER A 677 7.12 20.39 21.71
CA SER A 677 6.70 19.54 22.83
C SER A 677 6.35 20.36 24.08
N GLU A 678 7.05 21.48 24.33
CA GLU A 678 6.69 22.41 25.40
C GLU A 678 5.36 23.11 25.12
N ALA A 679 5.10 23.54 23.89
CA ALA A 679 3.82 24.16 23.51
C ALA A 679 2.64 23.20 23.71
N GLY A 680 2.82 21.90 23.43
CA GLY A 680 1.88 20.85 23.81
C GLY A 680 1.69 20.75 25.33
N ASN A 681 2.80 20.65 26.08
CA ASN A 681 2.79 20.61 27.55
C ASN A 681 2.09 21.82 28.19
N ASN A 682 2.23 22.99 27.58
CA ASN A 682 1.57 24.22 28.03
C ASN A 682 0.04 24.15 27.95
N ARG A 683 -0.53 23.16 27.25
CA ARG A 683 -1.98 22.90 27.29
C ARG A 683 -2.42 22.14 28.54
N ILE A 684 -1.52 21.40 29.15
CA ILE A 684 -1.68 20.82 30.50
C ILE A 684 -1.50 21.92 31.54
N VAL A 685 -0.54 22.84 31.36
CA VAL A 685 -0.38 24.03 32.22
C VAL A 685 -1.68 24.83 32.32
N LEU A 686 -2.38 25.06 31.20
CA LEU A 686 -3.68 25.73 31.20
C LEU A 686 -4.84 24.87 31.74
N GLY A 687 -4.61 23.59 32.02
CA GLY A 687 -5.59 22.67 32.58
C GLY A 687 -6.68 22.23 31.59
N VAL A 688 -6.43 22.32 30.28
CA VAL A 688 -7.45 22.08 29.22
C VAL A 688 -7.25 20.78 28.44
N HIS A 689 -6.11 20.11 28.62
CA HIS A 689 -5.73 18.86 27.98
C HIS A 689 -4.92 17.96 28.94
N TYR A 690 -4.97 16.66 28.70
CA TYR A 690 -4.21 15.64 29.42
C TYR A 690 -2.95 15.20 28.63
N PRO A 691 -1.94 14.60 29.28
CA PRO A 691 -0.82 13.94 28.62
C PRO A 691 -1.18 13.06 27.41
N LEU A 692 -2.21 12.20 27.50
CA LEU A 692 -2.65 11.40 26.34
C LEU A 692 -3.14 12.26 25.17
N ASP A 693 -3.83 13.37 25.45
CA ASP A 693 -4.25 14.31 24.40
C ASP A 693 -3.06 14.92 23.68
N ILE A 694 -1.96 15.18 24.41
CA ILE A 694 -0.72 15.74 23.86
C ILE A 694 -0.03 14.70 23.00
N MET A 695 0.11 13.46 23.49
CA MET A 695 0.65 12.35 22.70
C MET A 695 -0.15 12.11 21.41
N GLY A 696 -1.48 12.14 21.48
CA GLY A 696 -2.34 12.03 20.29
C GLY A 696 -2.19 13.20 19.32
N GLY A 697 -1.99 14.43 19.82
CA GLY A 697 -1.73 15.61 19.00
C GLY A 697 -0.35 15.59 18.34
N HIS A 698 0.66 15.06 19.03
CA HIS A 698 1.99 14.79 18.47
C HIS A 698 1.88 13.83 17.29
N ILE A 699 1.30 12.64 17.50
CA ILE A 699 1.09 11.63 16.45
C ILE A 699 0.41 12.27 15.23
N ALA A 700 -0.71 12.96 15.44
CA ALA A 700 -1.50 13.59 14.38
C ALA A 700 -0.71 14.65 13.59
N GLY A 701 0.06 15.50 14.26
CA GLY A 701 0.80 16.58 13.61
C GLY A 701 1.98 16.07 12.78
N GLN A 702 2.71 15.06 13.28
CA GLN A 702 3.80 14.43 12.52
C GLN A 702 3.28 13.68 11.30
N SER A 703 2.25 12.85 11.48
CA SER A 703 1.67 12.09 10.38
C SER A 703 1.07 12.99 9.30
N GLY A 704 0.40 14.09 9.70
CA GLY A 704 -0.18 15.05 8.75
C GLY A 704 0.87 15.70 7.85
N VAL A 705 1.97 16.20 8.42
CA VAL A 705 3.04 16.84 7.65
C VAL A 705 3.73 15.84 6.72
N ALA A 706 4.02 14.63 7.18
CA ALA A 706 4.62 13.59 6.34
C ALA A 706 3.72 13.22 5.16
N ALA A 707 2.41 13.08 5.41
CA ALA A 707 1.42 12.80 4.39
C ALA A 707 1.30 13.95 3.37
N ALA A 708 1.30 15.21 3.82
CA ALA A 708 1.27 16.37 2.93
C ALA A 708 2.51 16.45 2.02
N LEU A 709 3.67 16.03 2.52
CA LEU A 709 4.91 15.96 1.77
C LEU A 709 4.97 14.79 0.77
N ASN A 710 3.97 13.92 0.69
CA ASN A 710 3.86 12.96 -0.42
C ASN A 710 3.52 13.66 -1.75
N ASP A 711 2.93 14.84 -1.70
CA ASP A 711 2.63 15.67 -2.88
C ASP A 711 3.90 16.38 -3.38
N PRO A 712 4.37 16.13 -4.62
CA PRO A 712 5.52 16.80 -5.20
C PRO A 712 5.43 18.33 -5.19
N ASP A 713 4.23 18.90 -5.30
CA ASP A 713 4.04 20.35 -5.24
C ASP A 713 4.30 20.88 -3.82
N THR A 714 3.89 20.15 -2.79
CA THR A 714 4.25 20.47 -1.39
C THR A 714 5.76 20.37 -1.16
N GLN A 715 6.43 19.34 -1.70
CA GLN A 715 7.88 19.20 -1.58
C GLN A 715 8.60 20.38 -2.24
N LYS A 716 8.11 20.85 -3.39
CA LYS A 716 8.61 22.05 -4.05
C LYS A 716 8.40 23.30 -3.19
N GLN A 717 7.21 23.48 -2.62
CA GLN A 717 6.93 24.60 -1.71
C GLN A 717 7.87 24.60 -0.49
N ALA A 718 8.15 23.43 0.09
CA ALA A 718 9.10 23.29 1.19
C ALA A 718 10.51 23.75 0.78
N ALA A 719 10.98 23.36 -0.42
CA ALA A 719 12.29 23.76 -0.93
C ALA A 719 12.39 25.28 -1.20
N ASP A 720 11.32 25.88 -1.73
CA ASP A 720 11.24 27.31 -1.99
C ASP A 720 11.20 28.11 -0.67
N ALA A 721 10.39 27.67 0.30
CA ALA A 721 10.32 28.23 1.66
C ALA A 721 11.68 28.15 2.39
N ARG A 722 12.34 27.00 2.33
CA ARG A 722 13.70 26.83 2.89
C ARG A 722 14.69 27.81 2.26
N THR A 723 14.65 27.97 0.94
CA THR A 723 15.55 28.89 0.23
C THR A 723 15.34 30.34 0.70
N GLU A 724 14.09 30.78 0.81
CA GLU A 724 13.73 32.10 1.32
C GLU A 724 14.24 32.33 2.76
N LEU A 725 13.88 31.42 3.67
CA LEU A 725 14.22 31.51 5.09
C LEU A 725 15.74 31.53 5.30
N VAL A 726 16.46 30.57 4.71
CA VAL A 726 17.93 30.45 4.86
C VAL A 726 18.64 31.69 4.28
N ASN A 727 18.19 32.20 3.14
CA ASN A 727 18.77 33.41 2.54
C ASN A 727 18.56 34.64 3.44
N TYR A 728 17.36 34.80 4.01
CA TYR A 728 17.08 35.91 4.91
C TYR A 728 17.93 35.85 6.17
N LEU A 729 17.95 34.69 6.85
CA LEU A 729 18.73 34.50 8.08
C LEU A 729 20.23 34.75 7.81
N THR A 730 20.78 34.17 6.73
CA THR A 730 22.18 34.36 6.35
C THR A 730 22.51 35.83 6.08
N ALA A 731 21.62 36.57 5.42
CA ALA A 731 21.81 37.99 5.15
C ALA A 731 21.85 38.84 6.44
N GLN A 732 20.97 38.57 7.41
CA GLN A 732 20.99 39.25 8.71
C GLN A 732 22.25 38.88 9.50
N CYS A 733 22.61 37.59 9.55
CA CYS A 733 23.83 37.12 10.20
C CYS A 733 25.08 37.80 9.61
N LYS A 734 25.14 37.98 8.28
CA LYS A 734 26.23 38.69 7.63
C LYS A 734 26.27 40.16 8.03
N ALA A 735 25.12 40.83 8.06
CA ALA A 735 25.00 42.23 8.46
C ALA A 735 25.51 42.46 9.90
N ASP A 736 25.16 41.54 10.80
CA ASP A 736 25.51 41.60 12.22
C ASP A 736 26.83 40.89 12.56
N LYS A 737 27.57 40.43 11.54
CA LYS A 737 28.90 39.80 11.65
C LYS A 737 28.92 38.49 12.45
N HIS A 738 27.84 37.72 12.35
CA HIS A 738 27.73 36.35 12.87
C HIS A 738 28.19 35.27 11.88
N GLY A 739 28.50 35.62 10.63
CA GLY A 739 29.02 34.69 9.63
C GLY A 739 28.42 34.92 8.24
N ASP A 740 29.02 34.32 7.22
CA ASP A 740 28.58 34.43 5.82
C ASP A 740 27.69 33.26 5.38
N THR A 741 27.56 32.22 6.21
CA THR A 741 26.71 31.05 5.99
C THR A 741 25.78 30.83 7.18
N LEU A 742 24.69 30.08 6.97
CA LEU A 742 23.80 29.69 8.08
C LEU A 742 24.55 28.85 9.14
N GLU A 743 25.45 27.97 8.72
CA GLU A 743 26.25 27.13 9.62
C GLU A 743 27.18 27.98 10.51
N ASP A 744 27.88 28.96 9.92
CA ASP A 744 28.69 29.91 10.68
C ASP A 744 27.82 30.69 11.65
N CYS A 745 26.64 31.13 11.22
CA CYS A 745 25.74 31.89 12.08
C CYS A 745 25.25 31.07 13.27
N ILE A 746 24.78 29.83 13.05
CA ILE A 746 24.36 28.93 14.13
C ILE A 746 25.51 28.69 15.10
N THR A 747 26.72 28.43 14.58
CA THR A 747 27.90 28.15 15.40
C THR A 747 28.33 29.38 16.23
N ASN A 748 28.44 30.55 15.61
CA ASN A 748 28.92 31.77 16.26
C ASN A 748 27.91 32.36 17.25
N THR A 749 26.62 32.16 17.00
CA THR A 749 25.55 32.54 17.94
C THR A 749 25.35 31.50 19.04
N GLY A 750 25.75 30.25 18.79
CA GLY A 750 25.51 29.11 19.67
C GLY A 750 24.05 28.63 19.68
N ALA A 751 23.33 28.83 18.56
CA ALA A 751 21.89 28.57 18.46
C ALA A 751 21.50 27.08 18.63
N ASN A 752 22.42 26.16 18.34
CA ASN A 752 22.28 24.72 18.55
C ASN A 752 23.04 24.21 19.79
N ALA A 753 23.45 25.12 20.68
CA ALA A 753 24.28 24.85 21.84
C ALA A 753 23.71 25.58 23.06
N ASN A 754 24.57 25.95 24.01
CA ASN A 754 24.17 26.56 25.29
C ASN A 754 23.73 28.03 25.23
N LYS A 755 23.60 28.60 24.03
CA LYS A 755 23.07 29.95 23.79
C LYS A 755 21.85 29.93 22.86
N GLY A 756 21.33 28.73 22.59
CA GLY A 756 20.19 28.49 21.72
C GLY A 756 18.88 28.60 22.47
N TYR A 757 17.96 27.70 22.12
CA TYR A 757 16.72 27.54 22.85
C TYR A 757 16.99 27.06 24.29
N THR A 758 16.49 27.83 25.25
CA THR A 758 16.58 27.52 26.67
C THR A 758 15.22 27.71 27.33
N ASN A 759 14.90 26.90 28.34
CA ASN A 759 13.77 27.14 29.23
C ASN A 759 14.05 26.60 30.63
N GLU A 760 13.61 27.32 31.66
CA GLU A 760 13.83 26.98 33.08
C GLU A 760 12.70 26.13 33.69
N PHE A 761 11.62 25.90 32.95
CA PHE A 761 10.44 25.18 33.43
C PHE A 761 10.75 23.71 33.59
N THR A 762 10.37 23.19 34.76
CA THR A 762 10.47 21.77 35.08
C THR A 762 9.13 21.26 35.56
N ASP A 763 8.89 19.98 35.35
CA ASP A 763 7.71 19.27 35.80
C ASP A 763 8.06 17.80 36.10
N ASP A 764 7.06 16.97 36.36
CA ASP A 764 7.27 15.56 36.71
C ASP A 764 7.81 14.73 35.53
N VAL A 765 7.71 15.24 34.30
CA VAL A 765 8.21 14.62 33.06
C VAL A 765 9.59 15.18 32.71
N SER A 766 9.68 16.49 32.51
CA SER A 766 10.94 17.20 32.23
C SER A 766 11.54 17.74 33.53
N LYS A 767 12.37 16.91 34.17
CA LYS A 767 12.89 17.16 35.53
C LYS A 767 14.06 18.15 35.61
N ALA A 768 14.60 18.57 34.47
CA ALA A 768 15.70 19.53 34.38
C ALA A 768 15.39 20.63 33.35
N PRO A 769 15.93 21.84 33.55
CA PRO A 769 15.87 22.90 32.55
C PRO A 769 16.47 22.49 31.21
N VAL A 770 15.96 23.07 30.12
CA VAL A 770 16.60 23.01 28.81
C VAL A 770 17.64 24.11 28.76
N THR A 771 18.92 23.72 28.71
CA THR A 771 20.06 24.65 28.69
C THR A 771 20.92 24.49 27.44
N ASP A 772 20.75 23.41 26.70
CA ASP A 772 21.50 23.04 25.50
C ASP A 772 20.75 21.95 24.71
N ARG A 773 21.32 21.51 23.59
CA ARG A 773 20.76 20.45 22.75
C ARG A 773 20.57 19.11 23.47
N ALA A 774 21.48 18.75 24.38
CA ALA A 774 21.41 17.46 25.07
C ALA A 774 20.24 17.42 26.07
N SER A 775 20.08 18.50 26.84
CA SER A 775 18.92 18.70 27.72
C SER A 775 17.62 18.86 26.93
N ALA A 776 17.65 19.51 25.76
CA ALA A 776 16.51 19.59 24.85
C ALA A 776 16.04 18.21 24.38
N LEU A 777 16.97 17.38 23.89
CA LEU A 777 16.67 16.00 23.48
C LEU A 777 16.13 15.15 24.63
N THR A 778 16.67 15.34 25.83
CA THR A 778 16.20 14.65 27.04
C THR A 778 14.76 15.04 27.37
N ALA A 779 14.45 16.34 27.35
CA ALA A 779 13.10 16.86 27.62
C ALA A 779 12.08 16.37 26.57
N TYR A 780 12.44 16.42 25.28
CA TYR A 780 11.58 15.92 24.20
C TYR A 780 11.30 14.42 24.36
N THR A 781 12.34 13.61 24.57
CA THR A 781 12.22 12.15 24.72
C THR A 781 11.36 11.78 25.93
N ALA A 782 11.49 12.49 27.05
CA ALA A 782 10.64 12.27 28.22
C ALA A 782 9.15 12.55 27.91
N ARG A 783 8.86 13.63 27.17
CA ARG A 783 7.50 14.02 26.76
C ARG A 783 6.87 13.12 25.70
N MET A 784 7.62 12.27 25.01
CA MET A 784 7.02 11.29 24.10
C MET A 784 6.20 10.23 24.84
N THR A 785 6.52 9.97 26.11
CA THR A 785 5.85 8.94 26.92
C THR A 785 5.09 9.51 28.11
N TYR A 786 5.36 10.76 28.51
CA TYR A 786 4.77 11.39 29.70
C TYR A 786 4.87 10.52 30.98
N GLY A 787 5.86 9.63 31.04
CA GLY A 787 6.05 8.72 32.16
C GLY A 787 5.00 7.61 32.29
N PHE A 788 4.16 7.37 31.29
CA PHE A 788 3.23 6.23 31.29
C PHE A 788 3.99 4.90 31.36
N GLU A 789 3.39 3.91 32.03
CA GLU A 789 3.83 2.52 31.88
C GLU A 789 3.43 1.95 30.51
N GLN A 790 4.17 0.96 30.03
CA GLN A 790 3.83 0.25 28.80
C GLN A 790 2.56 -0.59 29.00
N THR A 791 1.54 -0.35 28.18
CA THR A 791 0.28 -1.12 28.13
C THR A 791 0.33 -2.26 27.12
N GLY A 792 1.26 -2.20 26.16
CA GLY A 792 1.55 -3.22 25.17
C GLY A 792 2.89 -3.91 25.41
N LYS A 793 3.32 -4.71 24.42
CA LYS A 793 4.60 -5.42 24.49
C LYS A 793 5.79 -4.48 24.24
N ALA A 794 6.77 -4.50 25.13
CA ALA A 794 8.06 -3.82 24.98
C ALA A 794 9.01 -4.55 24.00
N GLY A 795 10.03 -3.85 23.48
CA GLY A 795 11.08 -4.42 22.64
C GLY A 795 10.60 -5.00 21.31
N GLN A 796 9.49 -4.50 20.77
CA GLN A 796 9.04 -4.86 19.43
C GLN A 796 9.99 -4.26 18.38
N ALA A 797 9.99 -4.87 17.19
CA ALA A 797 10.74 -4.31 16.08
C ALA A 797 10.25 -2.88 15.76
N PRO A 798 11.15 -1.99 15.30
CA PRO A 798 10.77 -0.67 14.82
C PRO A 798 9.70 -0.73 13.74
N VAL A 799 8.80 0.25 13.75
CA VAL A 799 7.75 0.39 12.74
C VAL A 799 7.88 1.79 12.16
N VAL A 800 8.45 1.88 10.95
CA VAL A 800 8.68 3.18 10.29
C VAL A 800 7.65 3.39 9.19
N PRO A 801 6.77 4.40 9.31
CA PRO A 801 5.84 4.78 8.25
C PRO A 801 6.57 5.09 6.94
N ASP A 802 5.98 4.71 5.81
CA ASP A 802 6.59 4.88 4.48
C ASP A 802 6.86 6.34 4.13
N ASP A 803 5.94 7.23 4.50
CA ASP A 803 5.98 8.67 4.25
C ASP A 803 6.87 9.43 5.25
N ALA A 804 7.27 8.84 6.38
CA ALA A 804 8.14 9.48 7.37
C ALA A 804 9.51 9.88 6.80
N VAL A 805 9.99 9.20 5.76
CA VAL A 805 11.26 9.55 5.10
C VAL A 805 11.22 10.93 4.42
N ASN A 806 10.03 11.44 4.09
CA ASN A 806 9.86 12.75 3.45
C ASN A 806 10.21 13.90 4.40
N LEU A 807 10.08 13.69 5.71
CA LEU A 807 10.48 14.64 6.74
C LEU A 807 11.98 14.98 6.67
N LEU A 808 12.79 14.07 6.10
CA LEU A 808 14.25 14.19 6.01
C LEU A 808 14.75 14.77 4.68
N SER A 809 13.84 15.14 3.77
CA SER A 809 14.14 15.61 2.40
C SER A 809 15.12 16.80 2.36
N ASN A 810 15.02 17.70 3.32
CA ASN A 810 15.83 18.92 3.41
C ASN A 810 17.06 18.79 4.31
N VAL A 811 17.28 17.63 4.95
CA VAL A 811 18.49 17.37 5.74
C VAL A 811 19.65 17.13 4.77
N ALA A 812 20.54 18.12 4.63
CA ALA A 812 21.59 18.10 3.62
C ALA A 812 22.45 16.82 3.65
N ALA A 813 22.82 16.37 4.85
CA ALA A 813 23.62 15.16 5.03
C ALA A 813 22.89 13.87 4.59
N PHE A 814 21.56 13.84 4.65
CA PHE A 814 20.76 12.64 4.35
C PHE A 814 20.24 12.61 2.91
N ARG A 815 20.54 13.63 2.09
CA ARG A 815 20.07 13.73 0.70
C ARG A 815 20.48 12.52 -0.15
N ASN A 816 21.67 11.98 0.09
CA ASN A 816 22.22 10.84 -0.66
C ASN A 816 21.89 9.48 -0.03
N LEU A 817 21.16 9.44 1.09
CA LEU A 817 20.71 8.18 1.66
C LEU A 817 19.56 7.61 0.81
N THR A 818 19.57 6.29 0.59
CA THR A 818 18.45 5.54 0.01
C THR A 818 17.23 5.58 0.92
N VAL A 819 16.05 5.23 0.40
CA VAL A 819 14.81 5.14 1.20
C VAL A 819 15.02 4.18 2.39
N ASP A 820 15.60 3.00 2.16
CA ASP A 820 15.86 2.02 3.22
C ASP A 820 16.86 2.53 4.27
N GLN A 821 17.89 3.27 3.84
CA GLN A 821 18.83 3.89 4.77
C GLN A 821 18.14 4.98 5.61
N LYS A 822 17.27 5.81 5.02
CA LYS A 822 16.48 6.81 5.77
C LYS A 822 15.54 6.13 6.77
N LYS A 823 14.86 5.05 6.35
CA LYS A 823 14.03 4.25 7.26
C LYS A 823 14.84 3.68 8.41
N ALA A 824 16.04 3.15 8.15
CA ALA A 824 16.93 2.66 9.20
C ALA A 824 17.39 3.77 10.17
N VAL A 825 17.58 5.00 9.69
CA VAL A 825 17.88 6.16 10.54
C VAL A 825 16.71 6.50 11.46
N ILE A 826 15.48 6.53 10.93
CA ILE A 826 14.27 6.79 11.71
C ILE A 826 14.05 5.66 12.72
N ALA A 827 14.14 4.40 12.28
CA ALA A 827 14.00 3.22 13.13
C ALA A 827 14.96 3.23 14.33
N ALA A 828 16.21 3.64 14.12
CA ALA A 828 17.21 3.71 15.18
C ALA A 828 16.97 4.85 16.19
N SER A 829 16.10 5.80 15.86
CA SER A 829 15.70 6.90 16.74
C SER A 829 14.45 6.59 17.57
N GLU A 830 13.72 5.53 17.25
CA GLU A 830 12.46 5.20 17.93
C GLU A 830 12.63 5.02 19.44
N ILE A 831 11.66 5.50 20.22
CA ILE A 831 11.51 5.09 21.62
C ILE A 831 11.01 3.63 21.69
N ASP A 832 11.13 2.99 22.85
CA ASP A 832 10.68 1.60 23.03
C ASP A 832 9.17 1.44 22.76
N SER A 833 8.76 0.25 22.35
CA SER A 833 7.37 -0.06 22.01
C SER A 833 6.48 -0.26 23.23
N GLY A 834 5.16 -0.27 23.04
CA GLY A 834 4.18 -0.69 24.04
C GLY A 834 3.67 0.44 24.94
N TYR A 835 4.08 1.69 24.77
CA TYR A 835 3.44 2.81 25.46
C TYR A 835 2.00 3.05 24.95
N PRO A 836 1.14 3.79 25.69
CA PRO A 836 -0.20 4.11 25.22
C PRO A 836 -0.21 4.74 23.82
N LEU A 837 -1.22 4.38 23.01
CA LEU A 837 -1.40 4.76 21.61
C LEU A 837 -0.43 4.13 20.60
N ASP A 838 0.58 3.38 21.07
CA ASP A 838 1.59 2.79 20.19
C ASP A 838 1.00 1.84 19.13
N ALA A 839 0.14 0.90 19.54
CA ALA A 839 -0.28 -0.20 18.67
C ALA A 839 -1.14 0.26 17.49
N SER A 840 -1.93 1.32 17.65
CA SER A 840 -2.69 1.93 16.56
C SER A 840 -1.93 3.01 15.79
N SER A 841 -0.85 3.55 16.33
CA SER A 841 -0.15 4.72 15.76
C SER A 841 0.64 4.44 14.48
N GLU A 842 0.71 3.19 14.02
CA GLU A 842 1.53 2.76 12.88
C GLU A 842 3.01 3.17 13.02
N GLY A 843 3.50 3.34 14.26
CA GLY A 843 4.86 3.76 14.57
C GLY A 843 5.04 5.26 14.82
N TRP A 844 4.07 6.11 14.48
CA TRP A 844 4.16 7.56 14.70
C TRP A 844 4.33 7.96 16.17
N GLY A 845 3.82 7.15 17.11
CA GLY A 845 4.05 7.36 18.54
C GLY A 845 5.52 7.14 18.97
N ARG A 846 6.31 6.41 18.15
CA ARG A 846 7.69 6.04 18.48
C ARG A 846 8.74 6.97 17.85
N VAL A 847 8.42 7.64 16.74
CA VAL A 847 9.40 8.42 15.97
C VAL A 847 9.94 9.61 16.77
N ASN A 848 11.21 9.54 17.20
CA ASN A 848 11.89 10.63 17.89
C ASN A 848 12.55 11.60 16.88
N LEU A 849 11.74 12.47 16.29
CA LEU A 849 12.19 13.37 15.25
C LEU A 849 13.29 14.35 15.72
N ALA A 850 13.27 14.74 17.01
CA ALA A 850 14.32 15.57 17.60
C ALA A 850 15.70 14.88 17.57
N ALA A 851 15.74 13.56 17.81
CA ALA A 851 16.96 12.76 17.70
C ALA A 851 17.44 12.65 16.24
N VAL A 852 16.53 12.45 15.29
CA VAL A 852 16.86 12.27 13.87
C VAL A 852 17.59 13.49 13.30
N TYR A 853 17.10 14.70 13.56
CA TYR A 853 17.67 15.93 12.98
C TYR A 853 19.10 16.26 13.45
N SER A 854 19.56 15.67 14.55
CA SER A 854 20.92 15.84 15.08
C SER A 854 21.76 14.56 15.00
N SER A 855 21.41 13.63 14.11
CA SER A 855 22.07 12.33 14.04
C SER A 855 23.32 12.29 13.15
N LYS A 856 24.38 11.67 13.67
CA LYS A 856 25.48 11.13 12.86
C LYS A 856 25.17 9.68 12.48
N VAL A 857 25.14 9.42 11.19
CA VAL A 857 24.85 8.10 10.60
C VAL A 857 26.15 7.48 10.12
N THR A 858 26.44 6.26 10.55
CA THR A 858 27.59 5.49 10.09
C THR A 858 27.11 4.38 9.15
N LEU A 859 27.63 4.38 7.93
CA LEU A 859 27.42 3.32 6.93
C LEU A 859 28.60 2.35 6.94
N ASP A 860 28.32 1.05 6.75
CA ASP A 860 29.36 0.08 6.42
C ASP A 860 29.80 0.17 4.94
N LYS A 861 30.75 -0.69 4.54
CA LYS A 861 31.28 -0.72 3.16
C LYS A 861 30.22 -1.11 2.10
N ALA A 862 29.16 -1.82 2.50
CA ALA A 862 28.05 -2.19 1.63
C ALA A 862 26.96 -1.10 1.58
N GLY A 863 27.14 0.01 2.33
CA GLY A 863 26.16 1.08 2.44
C GLY A 863 25.06 0.80 3.46
N LYS A 864 25.14 -0.22 4.30
CA LYS A 864 24.13 -0.46 5.35
C LYS A 864 24.34 0.50 6.52
N VAL A 865 23.26 1.06 7.07
CA VAL A 865 23.30 1.82 8.32
C VAL A 865 23.67 0.87 9.47
N VAL A 866 24.79 1.15 10.13
CA VAL A 866 25.30 0.34 11.26
C VAL A 866 25.31 1.07 12.59
N LYS A 867 25.23 2.41 12.57
CA LYS A 867 25.16 3.23 13.79
C LYS A 867 24.45 4.54 13.51
N VAL A 868 23.62 4.98 14.44
CA VAL A 868 22.99 6.31 14.46
C VAL A 868 23.24 6.92 15.83
N GLU A 869 23.86 8.10 15.85
CA GLU A 869 24.28 8.80 17.07
C GLU A 869 23.61 10.19 17.12
N PRO A 870 22.50 10.37 17.84
CA PRO A 870 21.82 11.66 17.95
C PRO A 870 22.62 12.67 18.80
N GLY A 871 22.14 13.91 18.85
CA GLY A 871 22.70 14.97 19.71
C GLY A 871 23.97 15.65 19.16
N GLN A 872 24.29 15.45 17.89
CA GLN A 872 25.42 16.13 17.24
C GLN A 872 25.08 17.60 16.97
N ALA A 873 26.10 18.45 16.83
CA ALA A 873 25.91 19.85 16.42
C ALA A 873 25.31 19.97 15.00
N GLN A 874 25.63 19.01 14.13
CA GLN A 874 25.10 18.92 12.76
C GLN A 874 24.89 17.46 12.39
N ALA A 875 23.81 17.18 11.65
CA ALA A 875 23.60 15.86 11.06
C ALA A 875 24.73 15.55 10.06
N SER A 876 25.21 14.30 10.06
CA SER A 876 26.31 13.88 9.20
C SER A 876 26.18 12.42 8.80
N VAL A 877 26.77 12.05 7.67
CA VAL A 877 26.90 10.65 7.22
C VAL A 877 28.38 10.34 7.03
N VAL A 878 28.85 9.27 7.65
CA VAL A 878 30.23 8.77 7.52
C VAL A 878 30.22 7.31 7.10
N THR A 879 31.26 6.87 6.39
CA THR A 879 31.48 5.44 6.06
C THR A 879 32.63 4.91 6.91
N VAL A 880 32.51 3.68 7.42
CA VAL A 880 33.60 3.03 8.18
C VAL A 880 34.87 3.01 7.33
N SER A 881 35.92 3.69 7.79
CA SER A 881 37.24 3.71 7.16
C SER A 881 38.13 2.59 7.71
N ASP A 882 39.01 2.03 6.87
CA ASP A 882 39.99 1.01 7.26
C ASP A 882 41.00 1.60 8.26
N ASN A 883 40.70 1.49 9.54
CA ASN A 883 41.70 1.57 10.60
C ASN A 883 41.39 0.53 11.67
N THR A 884 41.42 -0.75 11.27
CA THR A 884 41.69 -1.85 12.18
C THR A 884 43.18 -1.85 12.49
N ASN A 885 43.59 -1.02 13.45
CA ASN A 885 44.90 -1.20 14.03
C ASN A 885 44.88 -2.43 14.96
N HIS A 886 45.94 -3.22 14.83
CA HIS A 886 46.17 -4.49 15.51
C HIS A 886 45.98 -4.44 17.03
N GLY A 887 45.60 -5.60 17.57
CA GLY A 887 45.25 -5.83 18.97
C GLY A 887 46.32 -5.47 20.01
N GLY A 888 45.82 -5.22 21.22
CA GLY A 888 46.59 -5.08 22.45
C GLY A 888 45.66 -5.05 23.65
N ASN A 889 45.70 -6.11 24.46
CA ASN A 889 44.95 -6.34 25.68
C ASN A 889 45.33 -5.34 26.80
N GLY A 890 44.34 -4.90 27.60
CA GLY A 890 44.52 -4.54 29.01
C GLY A 890 44.40 -3.07 29.40
N GLY A 891 43.54 -2.80 30.41
CA GLY A 891 43.79 -1.73 31.38
C GLY A 891 42.72 -0.65 31.52
N ASN A 892 41.90 -0.79 32.56
CA ASN A 892 41.21 0.29 33.26
C ASN A 892 42.17 1.45 33.61
N THR A 893 41.80 2.72 33.35
CA THR A 893 41.87 3.84 34.32
C THR A 893 41.41 5.19 33.73
N ASN A 894 40.67 5.89 34.59
CA ASN A 894 40.46 7.33 34.73
C ASN A 894 41.58 8.28 34.25
N GLY A 895 41.16 9.47 33.77
CA GLY A 895 41.82 10.75 34.08
C GLY A 895 42.78 11.37 33.05
N GLY A 896 42.41 12.57 32.58
CA GLY A 896 43.28 13.75 32.66
C GLY A 896 44.46 13.92 31.69
N ASN A 897 44.23 14.76 30.66
CA ASN A 897 45.01 15.94 30.26
C ASN A 897 46.49 15.84 29.76
N THR A 898 46.75 16.73 28.79
CA THR A 898 48.00 17.41 28.34
C THR A 898 48.87 16.78 27.24
N ASN A 899 48.95 17.47 26.09
CA ASN A 899 50.01 18.45 25.72
C ASN A 899 50.61 18.33 24.29
N GLY A 900 50.85 19.52 23.70
CA GLY A 900 51.80 19.79 22.60
C GLY A 900 51.13 20.02 21.23
N GLY A 901 51.10 21.20 20.62
CA GLY A 901 51.76 22.48 20.84
C GLY A 901 52.21 23.03 19.48
N ASN A 902 51.74 24.22 19.08
CA ASN A 902 52.62 25.24 18.51
C ASN A 902 51.93 26.61 18.46
N THR A 903 52.75 27.60 18.75
CA THR A 903 52.53 29.00 19.10
C THR A 903 52.16 29.91 17.93
N ASN A 904 51.34 30.93 18.16
CA ASN A 904 51.83 32.32 18.06
C ASN A 904 50.97 33.34 18.81
N ASN A 905 51.63 34.42 19.19
CA ASN A 905 51.45 35.20 20.40
C ASN A 905 50.97 36.64 20.10
N GLY A 906 50.37 37.28 21.11
CA GLY A 906 50.07 38.72 21.17
C GLY A 906 48.60 38.98 21.49
N GLY A 907 48.14 39.21 22.71
CA GLY A 907 48.79 39.74 23.90
C GLY A 907 48.19 41.12 24.21
N GLN A 908 47.21 41.18 25.11
CA GLN A 908 47.12 42.21 26.17
C GLN A 908 45.98 41.93 27.16
N ASN A 909 46.40 41.81 28.42
CA ASN A 909 45.62 41.85 29.66
C ASN A 909 44.66 43.05 29.72
N GLN A 910 43.48 42.86 30.31
CA GLN A 910 43.18 43.46 31.62
C GLN A 910 41.98 42.80 32.32
N GLN A 911 42.15 42.71 33.64
CA GLN A 911 41.29 42.08 34.65
C GLN A 911 40.13 42.99 35.07
N ASN A 912 39.13 42.36 35.71
CA ASN A 912 38.19 42.92 36.71
C ASN A 912 37.17 43.95 36.17
N ASN A 913 35.91 44.01 36.61
CA ASN A 913 35.33 43.70 37.91
C ASN A 913 33.80 43.57 37.76
N ASN A 914 33.19 42.82 38.69
CA ASN A 914 31.80 42.95 39.11
C ASN A 914 31.39 44.42 39.32
N GLN A 915 30.18 44.81 38.88
CA GLN A 915 29.14 45.38 39.77
C GLN A 915 27.85 45.74 39.04
N ASN A 916 26.73 45.31 39.65
CA ASN A 916 25.39 45.88 39.57
C ASN A 916 25.39 47.41 39.48
N ASN A 917 24.55 47.98 38.61
CA ASN A 917 23.41 48.75 39.13
C ASN A 917 22.31 49.02 38.10
N ASN A 918 21.11 48.91 38.64
CA ASN A 918 19.80 49.26 38.15
C ASN A 918 19.67 50.78 37.87
N GLN A 919 19.06 51.19 36.76
CA GLN A 919 18.16 52.37 36.74
C GLN A 919 17.32 52.52 35.45
N ASN A 920 16.03 52.74 35.69
CA ASN A 920 14.94 53.16 34.82
C ASN A 920 15.25 54.31 33.83
N ASN A 921 14.66 54.19 32.63
CA ASN A 921 13.81 55.18 31.94
C ASN A 921 13.25 54.47 30.69
N GLY A 922 11.95 54.36 30.43
CA GLY A 922 10.97 55.44 30.41
C GLY A 922 11.02 56.15 29.05
N GLY A 923 10.31 55.62 28.04
CA GLY A 923 10.26 56.22 26.71
C GLY A 923 9.32 55.47 25.76
N ASP A 924 8.12 56.02 25.58
CA ASP A 924 7.11 55.64 24.59
C ASP A 924 7.69 55.48 23.18
N ASN A 925 7.25 54.45 22.46
CA ASN A 925 7.13 54.51 21.00
C ASN A 925 5.97 53.64 20.53
N GLN A 926 5.00 54.30 19.90
CA GLN A 926 3.85 53.70 19.22
C GLN A 926 4.33 52.63 18.21
N ALA A 927 3.87 51.40 18.42
CA ALA A 927 4.09 50.31 17.49
C ALA A 927 3.11 50.43 16.30
N ASN A 928 3.69 50.43 15.09
CA ASN A 928 3.00 50.12 13.86
C ASN A 928 2.44 48.69 13.95
N LYS A 929 1.16 48.51 13.61
CA LYS A 929 0.44 47.23 13.67
C LYS A 929 0.99 46.25 12.60
N PRO A 930 1.33 44.99 12.96
CA PRO A 930 1.61 43.91 12.01
C PRO A 930 0.31 43.32 11.45
N ASN A 931 0.41 42.74 10.24
CA ASN A 931 -0.71 42.21 9.45
C ASN A 931 -0.65 40.68 9.36
N THR A 932 -0.74 39.98 10.50
CA THR A 932 -1.00 38.54 10.58
C THR A 932 -2.10 38.34 11.62
N THR A 933 -3.36 38.30 11.18
CA THR A 933 -4.51 38.16 12.09
C THR A 933 -4.48 36.75 12.72
N PRO A 934 -4.46 36.63 14.06
CA PRO A 934 -4.72 35.37 14.74
C PRO A 934 -6.03 34.77 14.25
N LYS A 935 -6.01 33.52 13.75
CA LYS A 935 -7.20 32.88 13.19
C LYS A 935 -7.92 32.10 14.29
N LYS A 936 -9.11 32.57 14.67
CA LYS A 936 -10.12 31.72 15.33
C LYS A 936 -10.43 30.54 14.41
N LEU A 937 -10.39 29.31 14.95
CA LEU A 937 -10.50 28.08 14.17
C LEU A 937 -11.77 28.05 13.31
N ALA A 938 -11.62 28.08 11.98
CA ALA A 938 -12.74 27.86 11.07
C ALA A 938 -13.11 26.37 10.94
N ASN A 939 -12.18 25.43 11.20
CA ASN A 939 -12.31 24.02 10.79
C ASN A 939 -11.95 22.95 11.84
N THR A 940 -11.79 23.28 13.12
CA THR A 940 -11.62 22.28 14.20
C THR A 940 -12.76 22.30 15.22
N GLY A 941 -13.91 21.69 14.91
CA GLY A 941 -14.97 21.33 15.87
C GLY A 941 -15.50 22.35 16.91
N ALA A 942 -15.02 23.59 16.95
CA ALA A 942 -15.41 24.63 17.89
C ALA A 942 -16.65 25.39 17.39
N ASN A 943 -16.95 25.29 16.09
CA ASN A 943 -18.15 25.83 15.44
C ASN A 943 -19.33 24.83 15.42
N VAL A 944 -19.55 24.07 16.50
CA VAL A 944 -20.77 23.25 16.66
C VAL A 944 -21.75 23.90 17.64
N SER A 945 -21.90 25.23 17.58
CA SER A 945 -23.07 25.91 18.13
C SER A 945 -24.18 25.88 17.07
N GLY A 946 -24.81 24.72 16.87
CA GLY A 946 -25.94 24.63 15.94
C GLY A 946 -26.51 23.25 15.58
N ILE A 947 -25.90 22.14 15.99
CA ILE A 947 -26.44 20.82 15.69
C ILE A 947 -27.08 20.25 16.96
N VAL A 948 -28.42 20.22 16.98
CA VAL A 948 -29.20 19.44 17.93
C VAL A 948 -28.81 17.97 17.76
N ILE A 949 -28.15 17.41 18.77
CA ILE A 949 -27.79 15.99 18.84
C ILE A 949 -29.09 15.17 18.91
N ALA A 950 -29.45 14.53 17.80
CA ALA A 950 -30.48 13.50 17.78
C ALA A 950 -29.85 12.16 18.20
N LEU A 951 -30.14 11.73 19.42
CA LEU A 951 -29.83 10.38 19.92
C LEU A 951 -30.53 9.33 19.05
N ALA A 952 -29.75 8.56 18.29
CA ALA A 952 -30.26 7.42 17.53
C ALA A 952 -30.41 6.20 18.45
N ALA A 953 -31.65 5.92 18.87
CA ALA A 953 -32.02 4.61 19.37
C ALA A 953 -32.35 3.70 18.17
N LEU A 954 -31.55 2.65 17.96
CA LEU A 954 -31.85 1.59 16.99
C LEU A 954 -33.11 0.83 17.43
N ALA A 955 -34.14 0.85 16.59
CA ALA A 955 -35.24 -0.13 16.62
C ALA A 955 -35.52 -0.63 15.19
N VAL A 956 -35.44 -1.95 15.04
CA VAL A 956 -35.77 -2.71 13.84
C VAL A 956 -37.27 -2.64 13.55
N ALA A 957 -37.66 -2.19 12.35
CA ALA A 957 -38.84 -2.65 11.61
C ALA A 957 -38.87 -2.00 10.22
N GLY A 958 -39.11 -2.82 9.19
CA GLY A 958 -39.14 -2.38 7.80
C GLY A 958 -40.38 -1.59 7.39
N GLY A 959 -40.34 -1.06 6.17
CA GLY A 959 -41.50 -0.47 5.52
C GLY A 959 -41.13 0.59 4.49
N ALA A 960 -41.25 0.22 3.22
CA ALA A 960 -41.13 1.13 2.08
C ALA A 960 -42.15 2.28 2.13
N ALA A 961 -41.72 3.49 1.76
CA ALA A 961 -42.61 4.50 1.15
C ALA A 961 -41.81 5.57 0.40
N VAL A 962 -42.01 5.58 -0.92
CA VAL A 962 -41.71 6.66 -1.86
C VAL A 962 -42.57 7.89 -1.52
N MET A 963 -41.99 9.08 -1.47
CA MET A 963 -42.69 10.32 -1.84
C MET A 963 -41.75 11.36 -2.46
N LEU A 964 -42.06 11.68 -3.73
CA LEU A 964 -41.70 12.92 -4.40
C LEU A 964 -42.34 14.13 -3.70
N ARG A 965 -41.62 15.25 -3.58
CA ARG A 965 -42.13 16.54 -4.12
C ARG A 965 -41.06 17.62 -4.28
N LYS A 966 -41.11 18.18 -5.49
CA LYS A 966 -40.44 19.37 -6.01
C LYS A 966 -40.93 20.67 -5.34
N ARG A 967 -39.99 21.63 -5.32
CA ARG A 967 -40.08 23.06 -5.71
C ARG A 967 -40.60 24.13 -4.73
N ASN A 968 -39.75 25.17 -4.67
CA ASN A 968 -39.97 26.61 -4.53
C ASN A 968 -40.13 27.18 -3.10
N ALA A 969 -39.04 27.73 -2.57
CA ALA A 969 -38.81 29.18 -2.42
C ALA A 969 -37.32 29.43 -2.22
#